data_AF-A0A0C3EEJ2-F1
#
_entry.id   AF-A0A0C3EEJ2-F1
#
_cell.length_a   1.000
_cell.length_b   1.000
_cell.length_c   1.000
_cell.angle_alpha   90.00
_cell.angle_beta   90.00
_cell.angle_gamma   90.00
#
_symmetry.space_group_name_H-M   'P 1'
#
loop_
_entity.id
_entity.type
_entity.pdbx_description
1 polymer ?
#
loop_
_entity_poly.entity_id
_entity_poly.type
_entity_poly.pdbx_seq_one_letter_code
_entity_poly.pdbx_strand_id
1 'polypeptide(L)'
;MAAPSEVSTKDLSGIFFSDKQLSDSTDELLRLQGMSWFKRRAVSMFTLILSIRHHTDDAGVEHIDVDEKLSGGIPGTSDNYILDFQERQCDDIFGLYTLKVRRVPVLEEIEDEFLKTGWTEDTLADGVVYFIAWNDANASRYKWKAEQIWGFELINGQRKFVRRIVLTSSGKKDGPVRIRLVYNYYPLPLLNRSYTFGGHTITLSIESTILHFTRPFTSGLLLTIFIIIYFIASIFLVRSQWYLTPASSFSDCTSVFWTENAGCGVNGESCAPFTNYSLNFRCPSGCSSVVLQNPRIVGNLEINFAPLLVGGGDIQRTYRADSFLCASAIHTGLIGNSMGGCATVNLVGNFTDYMPTTAFGLTSIGFPSAFPMSYRLSANNELGQCIDLHNVALAINILVTCLLFVVFRPKAAVLYWSLICIGFWHVALFSQPQKTPPPLDVAFGAFLPTLFVGYAFWRIAVRFTMPTFKDAPLEAMIWYLPPYWVGVLINLTASKIPIDRLTAADISQRPGGVIALVIIVLIVFVFVLNQMRVIRKTGWLPWYLGWYVTGGLATLALAFLPGLQFRLHHYVISMALLPGTGFPTRPSAIYQGFLIGMFLNGVAAFGFDPILQTAVDLARDGPTGSPLPAFLTNSTTYNASIALANQTIFWGDIPNELFAQGWDGFSLLIDDVERYAGNALNYSLVGLEAGLPHFFRLAYTSGNSASDFTMPAILWPNGTWVDPLPGAP
;
A
#
# COMPACT_ATOMS: atom_id res chain seq x y z
N MET A 1 3.28 26.76 12.92
CA MET A 1 1.89 27.14 13.28
C MET A 1 1.94 28.33 14.23
N ALA A 2 0.81 28.77 14.82
CA ALA A 2 0.88 29.71 15.94
C ALA A 2 1.54 29.03 17.15
N ALA A 3 2.27 29.79 17.96
CA ALA A 3 2.76 29.32 19.25
C ALA A 3 1.56 29.25 20.23
N PRO A 4 1.44 28.16 21.01
CA PRO A 4 0.40 28.00 22.02
C PRO A 4 0.60 29.03 23.15
N SER A 5 -0.43 29.29 23.96
CA SER A 5 -0.36 30.27 25.05
C SER A 5 0.58 29.86 26.17
N GLU A 6 0.80 28.57 26.34
CA GLU A 6 1.69 27.99 27.36
C GLU A 6 3.18 28.24 27.06
N VAL A 7 3.53 28.54 25.80
CA VAL A 7 4.91 28.89 25.41
C VAL A 7 5.01 30.41 25.43
N SER A 8 5.66 30.95 26.46
CA SER A 8 5.82 32.40 26.67
C SER A 8 7.30 32.79 26.74
N THR A 9 7.61 34.07 26.93
CA THR A 9 9.01 34.48 27.12
C THR A 9 9.61 33.94 28.42
N LYS A 10 8.80 33.50 29.39
CA LYS A 10 9.25 32.80 30.62
C LYS A 10 9.48 31.30 30.43
N ASP A 11 8.89 30.69 29.40
CA ASP A 11 9.20 29.32 28.99
C ASP A 11 9.12 29.22 27.47
N LEU A 12 10.30 29.36 26.84
CA LEU A 12 10.45 29.29 25.39
C LEU A 12 10.72 27.86 24.91
N SER A 13 10.55 26.85 25.78
CA SER A 13 10.89 25.47 25.44
C SER A 13 10.04 24.97 24.27
N GLY A 14 10.71 24.48 23.22
CA GLY A 14 10.02 24.01 22.03
C GLY A 14 10.87 24.00 20.77
N ILE A 15 10.25 23.60 19.66
CA ILE A 15 10.88 23.55 18.34
C ILE A 15 10.25 24.62 17.44
N PHE A 16 11.09 25.48 16.89
CA PHE A 16 10.70 26.62 16.07
C PHE A 16 11.38 26.56 14.70
N PHE A 17 10.66 26.92 13.64
CA PHE A 17 11.19 26.98 12.27
C PHE A 17 11.10 28.39 11.73
N SER A 18 12.18 28.93 11.17
CA SER A 18 12.14 30.25 10.53
C SER A 18 11.12 30.26 9.38
N ASP A 19 10.23 31.22 9.38
CA ASP A 19 9.31 31.50 8.28
C ASP A 19 9.94 32.56 7.38
N LYS A 20 10.60 32.12 6.32
CA LYS A 20 11.34 33.02 5.41
C LYS A 20 10.44 33.99 4.64
N GLN A 21 9.14 33.71 4.52
CA GLN A 21 8.20 34.62 3.84
C GLN A 21 7.76 35.75 4.76
N LEU A 22 7.68 35.48 6.06
CA LEU A 22 7.31 36.47 7.07
C LEU A 22 8.53 37.17 7.71
N SER A 23 9.72 36.62 7.50
CA SER A 23 10.98 37.19 7.97
C SER A 23 11.60 38.12 6.94
N ASP A 24 12.31 39.14 7.42
CA ASP A 24 13.14 39.98 6.58
C ASP A 24 14.41 39.23 6.13
N SER A 25 15.02 39.69 5.04
CA SER A 25 16.26 39.10 4.52
C SER A 25 17.42 39.29 5.49
N THR A 26 18.13 38.20 5.82
CA THR A 26 19.31 38.24 6.68
C THR A 26 20.62 38.54 5.94
N ASP A 27 20.63 38.58 4.60
CA ASP A 27 21.89 38.62 3.83
C ASP A 27 22.75 39.84 4.18
N GLU A 28 22.15 41.02 4.28
CA GLU A 28 22.88 42.26 4.59
C GLU A 28 23.40 42.28 6.03
N LEU A 29 22.60 41.79 6.98
CA LEU A 29 23.00 41.63 8.38
C LEU A 29 24.22 40.70 8.49
N LEU A 30 24.13 39.49 7.90
CA LEU A 30 25.20 38.51 7.93
C LEU A 30 26.46 39.02 7.20
N ARG A 31 26.31 39.78 6.11
CA ARG A 31 27.43 40.41 5.39
C ARG A 31 28.16 41.42 6.29
N LEU A 32 27.41 42.26 7.00
CA LEU A 32 27.94 43.28 7.90
C LEU A 32 28.51 42.74 9.22
N GLN A 33 28.24 41.47 9.53
CA GLN A 33 28.91 40.70 10.58
C GLN A 33 30.13 39.91 10.08
N GLY A 34 30.53 40.09 8.81
CA GLY A 34 31.74 39.50 8.26
C GLY A 34 31.58 38.10 7.65
N MET A 35 30.36 37.57 7.57
CA MET A 35 30.11 36.23 7.01
C MET A 35 30.39 36.19 5.49
N SER A 36 31.07 35.15 5.01
CA SER A 36 31.40 35.00 3.58
C SER A 36 30.17 34.75 2.70
N TRP A 37 30.25 35.11 1.41
CA TRP A 37 29.13 34.98 0.45
C TRP A 37 28.58 33.55 0.36
N PHE A 38 29.45 32.53 0.34
CA PHE A 38 29.04 31.13 0.27
C PHE A 38 28.20 30.68 1.49
N LYS A 39 28.61 31.09 2.71
CA LYS A 39 27.87 30.78 3.94
C LYS A 39 26.50 31.47 3.95
N ARG A 40 26.43 32.75 3.55
CA ARG A 40 25.14 33.48 3.44
C ARG A 40 24.22 32.86 2.40
N ARG A 41 24.77 32.37 1.28
CA ARG A 41 23.97 31.66 0.28
C ARG A 41 23.39 30.36 0.85
N ALA A 42 24.14 29.60 1.64
CA ALA A 42 23.61 28.43 2.34
C ALA A 42 22.49 28.79 3.33
N VAL A 43 22.66 29.81 4.17
CA VAL A 43 21.64 30.27 5.13
C VAL A 43 20.36 30.73 4.41
N SER A 44 20.49 31.47 3.31
CA SER A 44 19.33 31.88 2.50
C SER A 44 18.62 30.71 1.81
N MET A 45 19.29 29.58 1.55
CA MET A 45 18.66 28.38 0.99
C MET A 45 17.94 27.54 2.06
N PHE A 46 18.56 27.29 3.22
CA PHE A 46 18.02 26.35 4.22
C PHE A 46 17.18 27.02 5.32
N THR A 47 16.12 26.36 5.78
CA THR A 47 15.30 26.84 6.90
C THR A 47 16.03 26.62 8.22
N LEU A 48 16.09 27.64 9.07
CA LEU A 48 16.65 27.53 10.41
C LEU A 48 15.63 26.88 11.35
N ILE A 49 16.07 25.86 12.08
CA ILE A 49 15.31 25.12 13.08
C ILE A 49 15.98 25.40 14.42
N LEU A 50 15.21 25.91 15.37
CA LEU A 50 15.65 26.15 16.74
C LEU A 50 15.01 25.10 17.64
N SER A 51 15.80 24.37 18.40
CA SER A 51 15.33 23.56 19.51
C SER A 51 15.75 24.27 20.80
N ILE A 52 14.78 24.86 21.48
CA ILE A 52 15.00 25.70 22.66
C ILE A 52 14.63 24.91 23.91
N ARG A 53 15.46 25.00 24.94
CA ARG A 53 15.15 24.57 26.30
C ARG A 53 15.34 25.77 27.24
N HIS A 54 14.27 26.18 27.91
CA HIS A 54 14.30 27.26 28.88
C HIS A 54 14.15 26.67 30.28
N HIS A 55 15.08 26.98 31.19
CA HIS A 55 15.01 26.52 32.57
C HIS A 55 15.60 27.56 33.54
N THR A 56 15.28 27.42 34.81
CA THR A 56 15.87 28.21 35.89
C THR A 56 16.73 27.28 36.74
N ASP A 57 17.94 27.70 37.08
CA ASP A 57 18.83 26.92 37.94
C ASP A 57 18.48 27.04 39.43
N ASP A 58 19.17 26.28 40.27
CA ASP A 58 18.97 26.28 41.73
C ASP A 58 19.25 27.63 42.38
N ALA A 59 20.00 28.52 41.70
CA ALA A 59 20.30 29.88 42.15
C ALA A 59 19.24 30.90 41.68
N GLY A 60 18.21 30.47 40.96
CA GLY A 60 17.14 31.34 40.45
C GLY A 60 17.51 32.08 39.16
N VAL A 61 18.61 31.73 38.50
CA VAL A 61 19.05 32.36 37.24
C VAL A 61 18.42 31.62 36.06
N GLU A 62 17.90 32.36 35.09
CA GLU A 62 17.30 31.80 33.87
C GLU A 62 18.37 31.42 32.83
N HIS A 63 18.20 30.26 32.21
CA HIS A 63 19.06 29.69 31.18
C HIS A 63 18.24 29.31 29.95
N ILE A 64 18.68 29.76 28.78
CA ILE A 64 18.08 29.41 27.49
C ILE A 64 19.12 28.68 26.64
N ASP A 65 18.97 27.36 26.55
CA ASP A 65 19.77 26.53 25.64
C ASP A 65 19.11 26.51 24.27
N VAL A 66 19.88 26.81 23.22
CA VAL A 66 19.40 26.81 21.84
C VAL A 66 20.29 25.92 20.99
N ASP A 67 19.71 24.86 20.45
CA ASP A 67 20.33 24.05 19.40
C ASP A 67 19.79 24.49 18.03
N GLU A 68 20.67 25.05 17.20
CA GLU A 68 20.34 25.48 15.85
C GLU A 68 20.68 24.41 14.81
N LYS A 69 19.76 24.15 13.89
CA LYS A 69 19.95 23.22 12.75
C LYS A 69 19.38 23.81 11.48
N LEU A 70 20.06 23.58 10.36
CA LEU A 70 19.52 23.92 9.06
C LEU A 70 18.73 22.73 8.49
N SER A 71 17.65 23.01 7.76
CA SER A 71 16.84 22.01 7.07
C SER A 71 17.71 21.09 6.21
N GLY A 72 17.46 19.78 6.26
CA GLY A 72 18.36 18.77 5.69
C GLY A 72 19.29 18.11 6.71
N GLY A 73 19.26 18.55 7.98
CA GLY A 73 20.00 17.93 9.09
C GLY A 73 21.44 18.43 9.21
N ILE A 74 21.76 19.56 8.60
CA ILE A 74 23.08 20.19 8.70
C ILE A 74 23.17 20.81 10.10
N PRO A 75 24.16 20.40 10.93
CA PRO A 75 24.35 20.95 12.26
C PRO A 75 24.70 22.45 12.19
N GLY A 76 24.09 23.24 13.07
CA GLY A 76 24.38 24.66 13.27
C GLY A 76 25.17 24.89 14.56
N THR A 77 24.90 26.01 15.24
CA THR A 77 25.47 26.34 16.55
C THR A 77 24.62 25.78 17.69
N SER A 78 25.25 25.62 18.86
CA SER A 78 24.58 25.33 20.12
C SER A 78 25.03 26.38 21.12
N ASP A 79 24.07 27.17 21.62
CA ASP A 79 24.33 28.29 22.51
C ASP A 79 23.62 28.08 23.84
N ASN A 80 24.30 28.42 24.95
CA ASN A 80 23.69 28.50 26.28
C ASN A 80 23.70 29.96 26.73
N TYR A 81 22.52 30.56 26.79
CA TYR A 81 22.34 31.94 27.22
C TYR A 81 21.93 32.00 28.69
N ILE A 82 22.79 32.59 29.52
CA ILE A 82 22.53 32.83 30.94
C ILE A 82 22.05 34.28 31.10
N LEU A 83 20.85 34.47 31.66
CA LEU A 83 20.16 35.76 31.73
C LEU A 83 20.57 36.58 32.98
N ASP A 84 21.87 36.70 33.23
CA ASP A 84 22.44 37.44 34.38
C ASP A 84 23.11 38.76 33.98
N PHE A 85 23.02 39.13 32.70
CA PHE A 85 23.63 40.29 32.08
C PHE A 85 25.15 40.39 32.20
N GLN A 86 25.85 39.31 32.53
CA GLN A 86 27.31 39.26 32.52
C GLN A 86 27.85 39.12 31.09
N GLU A 87 28.99 39.76 30.85
CA GLU A 87 29.69 39.69 29.56
C GLU A 87 30.36 38.33 29.40
N ARG A 88 30.06 37.65 28.28
CA ARG A 88 30.64 36.36 27.92
C ARG A 88 31.23 36.43 26.53
N GLN A 89 32.42 35.87 26.38
CA GLN A 89 33.05 35.71 25.07
C GLN A 89 32.47 34.48 24.37
N CYS A 90 32.10 34.65 23.10
CA CYS A 90 31.56 33.62 22.23
C CYS A 90 32.45 33.52 20.98
N ASP A 91 32.65 32.30 20.48
CA ASP A 91 33.36 32.04 19.23
C ASP A 91 32.50 31.11 18.37
N ASP A 92 31.90 31.67 17.32
CA ASP A 92 30.93 30.95 16.49
C ASP A 92 31.10 31.28 14.98
N ILE A 93 30.02 31.13 14.21
CA ILE A 93 30.00 31.46 12.77
C ILE A 93 30.30 32.93 12.44
N PHE A 94 30.21 33.84 13.42
CA PHE A 94 30.54 35.26 13.34
C PHE A 94 31.97 35.58 13.84
N GLY A 95 32.74 34.57 14.27
CA GLY A 95 34.06 34.73 14.88
C GLY A 95 33.96 35.07 16.37
N LEU A 96 35.01 35.67 16.92
CA LEU A 96 35.07 36.05 18.34
C LEU A 96 34.26 37.34 18.60
N TYR A 97 33.28 37.27 19.49
CA TYR A 97 32.46 38.40 19.94
C TYR A 97 32.10 38.28 21.42
N THR A 98 31.62 39.36 22.00
CA THR A 98 31.11 39.41 23.37
C THR A 98 29.60 39.54 23.34
N LEU A 99 28.91 38.79 24.20
CA LEU A 99 27.47 38.78 24.37
C LEU A 99 27.10 38.96 25.84
N LYS A 100 26.03 39.69 26.10
CA LYS A 100 25.29 39.63 27.38
C LYS A 100 23.79 39.58 27.14
N VAL A 101 23.09 38.89 28.03
CA VAL A 101 21.66 38.61 27.90
C VAL A 101 20.97 38.89 29.22
N ARG A 102 19.78 39.49 29.19
CA ARG A 102 18.92 39.68 30.37
C ARG A 102 17.45 39.66 30.00
N ARG A 103 16.61 39.42 31.00
CA ARG A 103 15.19 39.72 30.92
C ARG A 103 14.97 41.22 31.13
N VAL A 104 14.08 41.82 30.34
CA VAL A 104 13.67 43.23 30.46
C VAL A 104 12.15 43.28 30.67
N PRO A 105 11.67 43.62 31.88
CA PRO A 105 10.24 43.69 32.17
C PRO A 105 9.57 44.98 31.66
N VAL A 106 10.36 46.05 31.46
CA VAL A 106 9.90 47.40 31.12
C VAL A 106 10.61 47.84 29.84
N LEU A 107 9.89 47.94 28.73
CA LEU A 107 10.48 48.19 27.41
C LEU A 107 11.10 49.59 27.27
N GLU A 108 10.73 50.54 28.12
CA GLU A 108 11.31 51.89 28.17
C GLU A 108 12.82 51.90 28.42
N GLU A 109 13.39 50.81 28.96
CA GLU A 109 14.84 50.63 29.10
C GLU A 109 15.58 50.42 27.76
N ILE A 110 14.86 50.28 26.65
CA ILE A 110 15.41 49.97 25.33
C ILE A 110 15.37 51.23 24.46
N GLU A 111 16.49 51.62 23.86
CA GLU A 111 16.56 52.89 23.13
C GLU A 111 15.83 52.84 21.78
N ASP A 112 16.01 51.77 20.99
CA ASP A 112 15.48 51.71 19.62
C ASP A 112 13.98 51.39 19.56
N GLU A 113 13.19 52.26 18.94
CA GLU A 113 11.73 52.11 18.78
C GLU A 113 11.32 50.84 18.01
N PHE A 114 12.15 50.36 17.06
CA PHE A 114 11.86 49.12 16.36
C PHE A 114 11.88 47.91 17.29
N LEU A 115 12.66 47.96 18.36
CA LEU A 115 12.73 46.87 19.31
C LEU A 115 11.54 46.85 20.28
N LYS A 116 10.86 47.98 20.50
CA LYS A 116 9.82 48.12 21.56
C LYS A 116 8.39 47.86 21.11
N THR A 117 8.08 47.88 19.82
CA THR A 117 6.70 47.91 19.33
C THR A 117 6.18 46.56 18.82
N GLY A 118 4.87 46.31 18.92
CA GLY A 118 4.19 45.19 18.25
C GLY A 118 4.18 43.85 18.99
N TRP A 119 4.64 43.82 20.24
CA TRP A 119 4.62 42.63 21.10
C TRP A 119 3.20 42.34 21.62
N THR A 120 2.90 41.07 21.86
CA THR A 120 1.63 40.63 22.47
C THR A 120 1.54 40.99 23.96
N GLU A 121 0.34 41.10 24.51
CA GLU A 121 0.11 41.46 25.92
C GLU A 121 0.86 40.56 26.91
N ASP A 122 0.89 39.24 26.64
CA ASP A 122 1.63 38.27 27.44
C ASP A 122 3.15 38.44 27.35
N THR A 123 3.68 38.84 26.18
CA THR A 123 5.10 39.19 26.04
C THR A 123 5.45 40.41 26.88
N LEU A 124 4.56 41.40 26.94
CA LEU A 124 4.74 42.60 27.76
C LEU A 124 4.64 42.27 29.26
N ALA A 125 3.70 41.42 29.66
CA ALA A 125 3.53 41.01 31.05
C ALA A 125 4.69 40.15 31.59
N ASP A 126 5.25 39.27 30.75
CA ASP A 126 6.34 38.38 31.13
C ASP A 126 7.74 39.00 30.96
N GLY A 127 7.82 40.15 30.30
CA GLY A 127 9.06 40.79 29.87
C GLY A 127 9.70 40.07 28.68
N VAL A 128 10.55 40.78 27.97
CA VAL A 128 11.26 40.27 26.80
C VAL A 128 12.65 39.74 27.15
N VAL A 129 13.19 38.86 26.30
CA VAL A 129 14.61 38.46 26.41
C VAL A 129 15.44 39.36 25.51
N TYR A 130 16.38 40.09 26.10
CA TYR A 130 17.18 41.11 25.43
C TYR A 130 18.65 40.71 25.38
N PHE A 131 19.22 40.83 24.19
CA PHE A 131 20.58 40.42 23.84
C PHE A 131 21.34 41.64 23.34
N ILE A 132 22.58 41.80 23.79
CA ILE A 132 23.54 42.75 23.23
C ILE A 132 24.81 41.99 22.87
N ALA A 133 25.13 41.96 21.58
CA ALA A 133 26.35 41.33 21.05
C ALA A 133 27.21 42.35 20.32
N TRP A 134 28.54 42.29 20.46
CA TRP A 134 29.47 43.14 19.72
C TRP A 134 30.82 42.46 19.55
N ASN A 135 31.55 42.82 18.50
CA ASN A 135 32.91 42.35 18.30
C ASN A 135 33.95 43.44 18.60
N ASP A 136 35.17 42.99 18.93
CA ASP A 136 36.33 43.88 19.01
C ASP A 136 36.76 44.35 17.62
N ALA A 137 37.40 45.53 17.57
CA ALA A 137 37.73 46.21 16.32
C ALA A 137 38.60 45.37 15.35
N ASN A 138 39.34 44.39 15.86
CA ASN A 138 40.25 43.54 15.08
C ASN A 138 39.74 42.11 14.88
N ALA A 139 38.59 41.74 15.47
CA ALA A 139 38.11 40.36 15.49
C ALA A 139 37.37 39.95 14.19
N SER A 140 36.85 40.91 13.43
CA SER A 140 36.18 40.63 12.16
C SER A 140 36.45 41.74 11.14
N ARG A 141 36.04 41.51 9.88
CA ARG A 141 36.15 42.50 8.79
C ARG A 141 35.47 43.85 9.11
N TYR A 142 34.44 43.83 9.95
CA TYR A 142 33.69 45.02 10.32
C TYR A 142 33.58 45.09 11.84
N LYS A 143 33.72 46.28 12.43
CA LYS A 143 33.24 46.51 13.80
C LYS A 143 31.73 46.61 13.78
N TRP A 144 31.04 45.79 14.57
CA TRP A 144 29.58 45.73 14.64
C TRP A 144 29.07 45.55 16.08
N LYS A 145 27.87 46.08 16.34
CA LYS A 145 27.08 45.90 17.56
C LYS A 145 25.66 45.53 17.14
N ALA A 146 25.14 44.43 17.68
CA ALA A 146 23.79 43.95 17.46
C ALA A 146 23.00 43.98 18.77
N GLU A 147 21.80 44.55 18.71
CA GLU A 147 20.83 44.50 19.79
C GLU A 147 19.63 43.69 19.31
N GLN A 148 19.18 42.75 20.13
CA GLN A 148 18.17 41.79 19.72
C GLN A 148 17.17 41.51 20.83
N ILE A 149 15.89 41.41 20.46
CA ILE A 149 14.80 41.07 21.37
C ILE A 149 14.06 39.83 20.89
N TRP A 150 13.76 38.94 21.83
CA TRP A 150 12.91 37.78 21.60
C TRP A 150 11.58 37.97 22.32
N GLY A 151 10.49 37.69 21.60
CA GLY A 151 9.12 37.83 22.10
C GLY A 151 8.10 37.22 21.15
N PHE A 152 6.82 37.50 21.37
CA PHE A 152 5.74 37.07 20.49
C PHE A 152 5.01 38.25 19.85
N GLU A 153 4.64 38.08 18.57
CA GLU A 153 3.83 39.04 17.81
C GLU A 153 2.59 38.35 17.24
N LEU A 154 1.51 39.11 17.05
CA LEU A 154 0.37 38.69 16.23
C LEU A 154 0.64 39.02 14.77
N ILE A 155 0.95 38.00 13.97
CA ILE A 155 1.19 38.14 12.53
C ILE A 155 0.11 37.35 11.79
N ASN A 156 -0.69 38.05 10.98
CA ASN A 156 -1.87 37.49 10.30
C ASN A 156 -2.84 36.77 11.27
N GLY A 157 -3.06 37.37 12.45
CA GLY A 157 -3.91 36.81 13.50
C GLY A 157 -3.32 35.59 14.23
N GLN A 158 -2.06 35.22 13.96
CA GLN A 158 -1.38 34.10 14.61
C GLN A 158 -0.27 34.59 15.52
N ARG A 159 -0.23 34.11 16.76
CA ARG A 159 0.87 34.35 17.71
C ARG A 159 2.13 33.64 17.21
N LYS A 160 3.20 34.37 16.91
CA LYS A 160 4.47 33.84 16.40
C LYS A 160 5.61 34.19 17.32
N PHE A 161 6.56 33.28 17.49
CA PHE A 161 7.83 33.61 18.10
C PHE A 161 8.63 34.49 17.14
N VAL A 162 9.14 35.61 17.60
CA VAL A 162 9.82 36.61 16.78
C VAL A 162 11.13 37.04 17.44
N ARG A 163 12.17 37.17 16.61
CA ARG A 163 13.44 37.81 16.97
C ARG A 163 13.55 39.12 16.18
N ARG A 164 13.60 40.27 16.84
CA ARG A 164 13.91 41.57 16.21
C ARG A 164 15.36 41.92 16.45
N ILE A 165 16.07 42.38 15.43
CA ILE A 165 17.50 42.67 15.49
C ILE A 165 17.78 44.04 14.90
N VAL A 166 18.56 44.85 15.62
CA VAL A 166 19.13 46.12 15.18
C VAL A 166 20.64 45.98 15.15
N LEU A 167 21.24 46.08 13.97
CA LEU A 167 22.69 45.97 13.77
C LEU A 167 23.28 47.32 13.36
N THR A 168 24.23 47.82 14.13
CA THR A 168 25.11 48.92 13.75
C THR A 168 26.46 48.34 13.33
N SER A 169 26.97 48.71 12.15
CA SER A 169 28.24 48.21 11.64
C SER A 169 29.01 49.31 10.92
N SER A 170 30.32 49.36 11.13
CA SER A 170 31.27 50.23 10.40
C SER A 170 31.19 50.05 8.87
N GLY A 171 30.68 48.92 8.40
CA GLY A 171 30.43 48.66 6.98
C GLY A 171 29.17 49.32 6.40
N LYS A 172 28.39 50.06 7.22
CA LYS A 172 27.15 50.72 6.81
C LYS A 172 27.11 52.17 7.34
N LYS A 173 26.98 53.15 6.43
CA LYS A 173 26.96 54.59 6.76
C LYS A 173 25.55 55.14 7.02
N ASP A 174 24.52 54.54 6.39
CA ASP A 174 23.14 55.03 6.43
C ASP A 174 22.33 54.40 7.57
N GLY A 175 22.82 54.56 8.80
CA GLY A 175 22.15 54.06 10.01
C GLY A 175 22.14 52.53 10.14
N PRO A 176 21.44 51.99 11.17
CA PRO A 176 21.48 50.56 11.46
C PRO A 176 20.67 49.72 10.46
N VAL A 177 20.94 48.42 10.40
CA VAL A 177 20.07 47.43 9.75
C VAL A 177 19.04 46.97 10.78
N ARG A 178 17.76 46.95 10.40
CA ARG A 178 16.67 46.43 11.23
C ARG A 178 16.03 45.27 10.52
N ILE A 179 15.93 44.13 11.19
CA ILE A 179 15.28 42.93 10.64
C ILE A 179 14.39 42.26 11.69
N ARG A 180 13.30 41.67 11.21
CA ARG A 180 12.41 40.81 11.97
C ARG A 180 12.49 39.38 11.45
N LEU A 181 12.80 38.44 12.33
CA LEU A 181 12.81 37.02 12.04
C LEU A 181 11.62 36.35 12.74
N VAL A 182 10.77 35.70 11.97
CA VAL A 182 9.51 35.10 12.42
C VAL A 182 9.65 33.59 12.44
N TYR A 183 9.17 32.93 13.49
CA TYR A 183 9.26 31.49 13.64
C TYR A 183 7.91 30.82 13.87
N ASN A 184 7.75 29.67 13.21
CA ASN A 184 6.63 28.76 13.34
C ASN A 184 6.89 27.71 14.41
N TYR A 185 5.93 27.49 15.32
CA TYR A 185 6.01 26.43 16.34
C TYR A 185 5.62 25.04 15.79
N TYR A 186 6.31 23.98 16.26
CA TYR A 186 6.11 22.55 15.96
C TYR A 186 4.76 22.03 16.51
N PRO A 187 4.07 21.05 15.90
CA PRO A 187 2.84 20.50 16.49
C PRO A 187 3.07 19.90 17.87
N LEU A 188 2.42 20.47 18.88
CA LEU A 188 2.06 19.74 20.09
C LEU A 188 1.22 18.51 19.72
N PRO A 189 1.36 17.39 20.43
CA PRO A 189 0.41 16.30 20.35
C PRO A 189 -1.01 16.85 20.61
N LEU A 190 -1.97 16.56 19.73
CA LEU A 190 -3.40 16.79 19.94
C LEU A 190 -3.87 16.19 21.28
N LEU A 191 -3.29 15.05 21.67
CA LEU A 191 -3.64 14.36 22.92
C LEU A 191 -2.84 14.87 24.14
N ASN A 192 -2.08 15.95 23.96
CA ASN A 192 -1.32 16.64 25.02
C ASN A 192 -1.57 18.16 24.93
N ARG A 193 -2.85 18.56 24.89
CA ARG A 193 -3.30 19.92 24.63
C ARG A 193 -4.55 20.29 25.43
N SER A 194 -4.67 21.56 25.79
CA SER A 194 -5.88 22.18 26.33
C SER A 194 -6.85 22.57 25.22
N TYR A 195 -8.10 22.12 25.31
CA TYR A 195 -9.21 22.48 24.43
C TYR A 195 -10.23 23.30 25.20
N THR A 196 -10.54 24.51 24.72
CA THR A 196 -11.58 25.36 25.33
C THR A 196 -12.84 25.31 24.48
N PHE A 197 -13.94 24.83 25.06
CA PHE A 197 -15.26 24.81 24.42
C PHE A 197 -16.31 25.40 25.36
N GLY A 198 -17.05 26.41 24.92
CA GLY A 198 -18.09 27.04 25.74
C GLY A 198 -17.60 27.63 27.07
N GLY A 199 -16.34 28.10 27.13
CA GLY A 199 -15.72 28.63 28.36
C GLY A 199 -15.20 27.56 29.34
N HIS A 200 -15.26 26.27 29.00
CA HIS A 200 -14.67 25.19 29.78
C HIS A 200 -13.40 24.69 29.09
N THR A 201 -12.29 24.60 29.84
CA THR A 201 -11.00 24.12 29.33
C THR A 201 -10.77 22.68 29.77
N ILE A 202 -10.61 21.77 28.80
CA ILE A 202 -10.27 20.37 29.01
C ILE A 202 -8.81 20.16 28.60
N THR A 203 -7.94 19.84 29.55
CA THR A 203 -6.53 19.52 29.27
C THR A 203 -6.36 18.02 29.10
N LEU A 204 -5.99 17.60 27.89
CA LEU A 204 -5.58 16.22 27.63
C LEU A 204 -4.09 16.09 27.94
N SER A 205 -3.70 15.09 28.74
CA SER A 205 -2.31 14.75 29.09
C SER A 205 -1.97 13.28 28.79
N ILE A 206 -2.66 12.71 27.81
CA ILE A 206 -2.64 11.26 27.51
C ILE A 206 -1.24 10.85 27.04
N GLU A 207 -0.65 11.61 26.10
CA GLU A 207 0.67 11.28 25.56
C GLU A 207 1.76 11.38 26.63
N SER A 208 1.74 12.43 27.48
CA SER A 208 2.70 12.53 28.59
C SER A 208 2.54 11.39 29.60
N THR A 209 1.31 10.96 29.86
CA THR A 209 1.02 9.83 30.75
C THR A 209 1.58 8.53 30.18
N ILE A 210 1.35 8.27 28.89
CA ILE A 210 1.90 7.11 28.17
C ILE A 210 3.43 7.15 28.17
N LEU A 211 4.03 8.30 27.84
CA LEU A 211 5.49 8.46 27.82
C LEU A 211 6.11 8.16 29.20
N HIS A 212 5.47 8.62 30.27
CA HIS A 212 5.91 8.37 31.64
C HIS A 212 5.79 6.88 32.00
N PHE A 213 4.62 6.29 31.82
CA PHE A 213 4.35 4.89 32.17
C PHE A 213 5.22 3.91 31.38
N THR A 214 5.47 4.20 30.10
CA THR A 214 6.22 3.29 29.22
C THR A 214 7.73 3.50 29.26
N ARG A 215 8.23 4.58 29.89
CA ARG A 215 9.66 4.92 29.95
C ARG A 215 10.55 3.76 30.40
N PRO A 216 10.20 2.97 31.44
CA PRO A 216 11.03 1.84 31.88
C PRO A 216 11.21 0.76 30.81
N PHE A 217 10.26 0.62 29.88
CA PHE A 217 10.27 -0.42 28.85
C PHE A 217 11.05 -0.04 27.57
N THR A 218 11.58 1.18 27.50
CA THR A 218 12.34 1.69 26.32
C THR A 218 13.80 1.22 26.27
N SER A 219 14.20 0.31 27.15
CA SER A 219 15.54 -0.28 27.17
C SER A 219 15.81 -1.10 25.92
N GLY A 220 17.01 -0.93 25.32
CA GLY A 220 17.45 -1.73 24.18
C GLY A 220 17.53 -3.23 24.47
N LEU A 221 17.80 -3.63 25.72
CA LEU A 221 17.81 -5.03 26.14
C LEU A 221 16.39 -5.62 26.10
N LEU A 222 15.40 -4.91 26.63
CA LEU A 222 14.00 -5.36 26.63
C LEU A 222 13.47 -5.49 25.20
N LEU A 223 13.79 -4.53 24.34
CA LEU A 223 13.46 -4.61 22.92
C LEU A 223 14.11 -5.84 22.26
N THR A 224 15.38 -6.11 22.57
CA THR A 224 16.10 -7.28 22.01
C THR A 224 15.45 -8.60 22.45
N ILE A 225 15.13 -8.74 23.75
CA ILE A 225 14.43 -9.90 24.28
C ILE A 225 13.07 -10.06 23.60
N PHE A 226 12.31 -8.97 23.45
CA PHE A 226 11.03 -8.98 22.77
C PHE A 226 11.13 -9.42 21.29
N ILE A 227 12.14 -8.93 20.56
CA ILE A 227 12.40 -9.35 19.17
C ILE A 227 12.69 -10.85 19.10
N ILE A 228 13.49 -11.40 20.03
CA ILE A 228 13.79 -12.83 20.08
C ILE A 228 12.51 -13.64 20.35
N ILE A 229 11.69 -13.23 21.32
CA ILE A 229 10.41 -13.90 21.63
C ILE A 229 9.48 -13.86 20.41
N TYR A 230 9.33 -12.69 19.77
CA TYR A 230 8.53 -12.52 18.57
C TYR A 230 9.01 -13.42 17.43
N PHE A 231 10.31 -13.50 17.21
CA PHE A 231 10.90 -14.33 16.16
C PHE A 231 10.63 -15.82 16.41
N ILE A 232 10.85 -16.29 17.65
CA ILE A 232 10.55 -17.68 18.05
C ILE A 232 9.05 -17.97 17.88
N ALA A 233 8.16 -17.10 18.36
CA ALA A 233 6.71 -17.25 18.20
C ALA A 233 6.31 -17.31 16.72
N SER A 234 6.90 -16.46 15.87
CA SER A 234 6.66 -16.45 14.43
C SER A 234 7.11 -17.76 13.77
N ILE A 235 8.26 -18.32 14.16
CA ILE A 235 8.71 -19.63 13.67
C ILE A 235 7.70 -20.73 14.02
N PHE A 236 7.20 -20.76 15.25
CA PHE A 236 6.20 -21.76 15.65
C PHE A 236 4.88 -21.59 14.87
N LEU A 237 4.43 -20.35 14.65
CA LEU A 237 3.23 -20.08 13.84
C LEU A 237 3.41 -20.51 12.40
N VAL A 238 4.53 -20.15 11.76
CA VAL A 238 4.86 -20.55 10.38
C VAL A 238 4.94 -22.07 10.27
N ARG A 239 5.59 -22.72 11.24
CA ARG A 239 5.70 -24.19 11.30
C ARG A 239 4.31 -24.83 11.38
N SER A 240 3.45 -24.33 12.26
CA SER A 240 2.08 -24.85 12.42
C SER A 240 1.21 -24.59 11.19
N GLN A 241 1.38 -23.44 10.53
CA GLN A 241 0.63 -23.08 9.34
C GLN A 241 1.01 -23.96 8.15
N TRP A 242 2.31 -24.18 7.89
CA TRP A 242 2.78 -24.72 6.61
C TRP A 242 3.50 -26.06 6.67
N TYR A 243 4.13 -26.41 7.79
CA TYR A 243 5.11 -27.50 7.85
C TYR A 243 4.68 -28.71 8.69
N LEU A 244 3.54 -28.63 9.38
CA LEU A 244 2.92 -29.77 10.07
C LEU A 244 1.88 -30.51 9.21
N THR A 245 1.52 -29.95 8.05
CA THR A 245 0.66 -30.58 7.04
C THR A 245 1.54 -30.96 5.85
N PRO A 246 1.37 -32.15 5.24
CA PRO A 246 2.09 -32.50 4.01
C PRO A 246 1.86 -31.46 2.91
N ALA A 247 2.92 -31.08 2.19
CA ALA A 247 2.85 -30.04 1.16
C ALA A 247 1.82 -30.37 0.06
N SER A 248 1.68 -31.66 -0.30
CA SER A 248 0.72 -32.15 -1.29
C SER A 248 -0.74 -32.07 -0.87
N SER A 249 -1.02 -31.85 0.42
CA SER A 249 -2.38 -31.72 0.94
C SER A 249 -2.89 -30.29 0.92
N PHE A 250 -2.06 -29.29 0.60
CA PHE A 250 -2.55 -27.92 0.48
C PHE A 250 -3.31 -27.72 -0.83
N SER A 251 -4.50 -27.14 -0.73
CA SER A 251 -5.30 -26.72 -1.88
C SER A 251 -5.54 -25.22 -1.81
N ASP A 252 -5.34 -24.55 -2.93
CA ASP A 252 -5.69 -23.16 -3.11
C ASP A 252 -7.21 -23.02 -3.28
N CYS A 253 -7.75 -21.82 -3.06
CA CYS A 253 -9.19 -21.60 -3.21
C CYS A 253 -9.72 -21.82 -4.64
N THR A 254 -8.84 -21.85 -5.63
CA THR A 254 -9.14 -22.12 -7.05
C THR A 254 -8.66 -23.50 -7.51
N SER A 255 -8.25 -24.39 -6.59
CA SER A 255 -7.85 -25.75 -6.95
C SER A 255 -9.03 -26.54 -7.50
N VAL A 256 -8.81 -27.22 -8.62
CA VAL A 256 -9.77 -28.04 -9.37
C VAL A 256 -9.11 -29.34 -9.80
N PHE A 257 -9.90 -30.36 -10.11
CA PHE A 257 -9.43 -31.62 -10.69
C PHE A 257 -9.55 -31.65 -12.22
N TRP A 258 -10.35 -30.75 -12.78
CA TRP A 258 -10.50 -30.57 -14.21
C TRP A 258 -10.15 -29.12 -14.58
N THR A 259 -9.10 -28.97 -15.38
CA THR A 259 -8.66 -27.67 -15.88
C THR A 259 -9.57 -27.18 -17.00
N GLU A 260 -9.52 -25.89 -17.25
CA GLU A 260 -10.36 -25.24 -18.24
C GLU A 260 -10.09 -25.65 -19.69
N ASN A 261 -11.11 -25.49 -20.55
CA ASN A 261 -11.01 -25.65 -21.99
C ASN A 261 -10.33 -26.99 -22.37
N ALA A 262 -9.28 -26.96 -23.20
CA ALA A 262 -8.50 -28.13 -23.61
C ALA A 262 -7.39 -28.51 -22.60
N GLY A 263 -7.37 -27.94 -21.39
CA GLY A 263 -6.28 -28.12 -20.42
C GLY A 263 -6.12 -29.54 -19.89
N CYS A 264 -7.16 -30.38 -19.98
CA CYS A 264 -7.10 -31.80 -19.61
C CYS A 264 -6.72 -32.72 -20.78
N GLY A 265 -6.49 -32.17 -21.98
CA GLY A 265 -6.22 -32.93 -23.19
C GLY A 265 -7.42 -33.74 -23.68
N VAL A 266 -7.21 -34.44 -24.80
CA VAL A 266 -8.25 -35.24 -25.46
C VAL A 266 -8.76 -36.33 -24.51
N ASN A 267 -10.07 -36.40 -24.34
CA ASN A 267 -10.79 -37.26 -23.40
C ASN A 267 -10.41 -37.07 -21.92
N GLY A 268 -9.70 -36.00 -21.57
CA GLY A 268 -9.28 -35.70 -20.21
C GLY A 268 -8.04 -36.47 -19.74
N GLU A 269 -7.27 -37.07 -20.65
CA GLU A 269 -6.14 -37.94 -20.32
C GLU A 269 -5.09 -37.29 -19.42
N SER A 270 -4.91 -35.97 -19.50
CA SER A 270 -3.95 -35.22 -18.68
C SER A 270 -4.45 -34.92 -17.27
N CYS A 271 -5.75 -35.11 -17.00
CA CYS A 271 -6.36 -34.93 -15.68
C CYS A 271 -6.65 -36.26 -14.97
N ALA A 272 -6.28 -37.41 -15.56
CA ALA A 272 -6.38 -38.71 -14.92
C ALA A 272 -5.61 -38.75 -13.58
N PRO A 273 -6.03 -39.58 -12.61
CA PRO A 273 -7.07 -40.61 -12.67
C PRO A 273 -8.49 -40.08 -12.47
N PHE A 274 -9.49 -40.79 -13.03
CA PHE A 274 -10.91 -40.42 -12.93
C PHE A 274 -11.65 -41.06 -11.74
N THR A 275 -11.14 -42.19 -11.24
CA THR A 275 -11.73 -43.00 -10.15
C THR A 275 -10.63 -43.59 -9.27
N ASN A 276 -11.00 -44.20 -8.14
CA ASN A 276 -10.09 -44.86 -7.20
C ASN A 276 -8.97 -43.95 -6.67
N TYR A 277 -9.24 -42.65 -6.64
CA TYR A 277 -8.35 -41.65 -6.09
C TYR A 277 -9.02 -40.96 -4.91
N SER A 278 -8.29 -40.89 -3.81
CA SER A 278 -8.70 -40.20 -2.60
C SER A 278 -7.56 -39.32 -2.10
N LEU A 279 -7.86 -38.10 -1.70
CA LEU A 279 -6.89 -37.13 -1.20
C LEU A 279 -7.44 -36.42 0.03
N ASN A 280 -6.65 -36.43 1.11
CA ASN A 280 -6.86 -35.53 2.24
C ASN A 280 -6.28 -34.16 1.87
N PHE A 281 -7.12 -33.13 1.88
CA PHE A 281 -6.72 -31.77 1.53
C PHE A 281 -7.05 -30.78 2.65
N ARG A 282 -6.34 -29.65 2.65
CA ARG A 282 -6.48 -28.53 3.56
C ARG A 282 -6.68 -27.25 2.78
N CYS A 283 -7.72 -26.52 3.13
CA CYS A 283 -8.09 -25.25 2.53
C CYS A 283 -7.77 -24.08 3.46
N PRO A 284 -7.32 -22.94 2.90
CA PRO A 284 -7.24 -21.70 3.65
C PRO A 284 -8.64 -21.14 3.93
N SER A 285 -8.70 -20.11 4.77
CA SER A 285 -9.93 -19.36 5.00
C SER A 285 -10.26 -18.43 3.81
N GLY A 286 -11.50 -17.94 3.75
CA GLY A 286 -11.91 -16.91 2.82
C GLY A 286 -12.18 -17.41 1.40
N CYS A 287 -12.17 -18.73 1.16
CA CYS A 287 -12.41 -19.28 -0.17
C CYS A 287 -13.84 -19.05 -0.68
N SER A 288 -14.81 -18.72 0.17
CA SER A 288 -16.17 -18.39 -0.30
C SER A 288 -16.22 -17.08 -1.09
N SER A 289 -15.24 -16.19 -0.92
CA SER A 289 -15.15 -14.90 -1.64
C SER A 289 -14.26 -14.93 -2.87
N VAL A 290 -13.63 -16.08 -3.15
CA VAL A 290 -12.78 -16.23 -4.34
C VAL A 290 -13.66 -16.59 -5.54
N VAL A 291 -13.56 -15.78 -6.58
CA VAL A 291 -14.43 -15.85 -7.76
C VAL A 291 -13.63 -15.93 -9.04
N LEU A 292 -14.24 -16.52 -10.08
CA LEU A 292 -13.74 -16.43 -11.45
C LEU A 292 -13.56 -14.95 -11.84
N GLN A 293 -12.36 -14.61 -12.32
CA GLN A 293 -12.04 -13.25 -12.78
C GLN A 293 -12.32 -13.08 -14.28
N ASN A 294 -12.41 -14.18 -15.01
CA ASN A 294 -12.75 -14.27 -16.42
C ASN A 294 -13.99 -15.16 -16.59
N PRO A 295 -14.84 -14.91 -17.60
CA PRO A 295 -16.01 -15.74 -17.89
C PRO A 295 -15.65 -17.22 -18.12
N ARG A 296 -16.44 -18.12 -17.54
CA ARG A 296 -16.37 -19.57 -17.75
C ARG A 296 -17.68 -20.08 -18.31
N ILE A 297 -17.62 -20.77 -19.44
CA ILE A 297 -18.78 -21.52 -19.95
C ILE A 297 -18.87 -22.88 -19.26
N VAL A 298 -20.06 -23.21 -18.78
CA VAL A 298 -20.45 -24.54 -18.32
C VAL A 298 -21.75 -24.93 -19.02
N GLY A 299 -21.66 -25.86 -19.96
CA GLY A 299 -22.77 -26.15 -20.87
C GLY A 299 -23.17 -24.92 -21.68
N ASN A 300 -24.34 -24.34 -21.39
CA ASN A 300 -24.83 -23.09 -22.01
C ASN A 300 -24.84 -21.88 -21.07
N LEU A 301 -24.32 -22.01 -19.85
CA LEU A 301 -24.29 -20.94 -18.86
C LEU A 301 -22.90 -20.29 -18.85
N GLU A 302 -22.89 -18.96 -18.84
CA GLU A 302 -21.68 -18.17 -18.61
C GLU A 302 -21.63 -17.77 -17.14
N ILE A 303 -20.57 -18.19 -16.44
CA ILE A 303 -20.31 -17.84 -15.05
C ILE A 303 -19.19 -16.82 -15.01
N ASN A 304 -19.46 -15.69 -14.37
CA ASN A 304 -18.46 -14.64 -14.15
C ASN A 304 -18.65 -14.03 -12.75
N PHE A 305 -17.55 -13.64 -12.10
CA PHE A 305 -17.53 -13.05 -10.76
C PHE A 305 -18.27 -13.86 -9.68
N ALA A 306 -18.30 -15.18 -9.82
CA ALA A 306 -18.79 -16.12 -8.82
C ALA A 306 -17.79 -17.28 -8.60
N PRO A 307 -17.81 -17.96 -7.43
CA PRO A 307 -17.08 -19.21 -7.25
C PRO A 307 -17.62 -20.28 -8.21
N LEU A 308 -16.74 -21.03 -8.87
CA LEU A 308 -17.15 -22.09 -9.80
C LEU A 308 -17.63 -23.32 -9.01
N LEU A 309 -18.93 -23.58 -9.02
CA LEU A 309 -19.56 -24.72 -8.36
C LEU A 309 -20.61 -25.34 -9.28
N VAL A 310 -20.44 -26.61 -9.62
CA VAL A 310 -21.33 -27.37 -10.50
C VAL A 310 -21.77 -28.64 -9.78
N GLY A 311 -23.08 -28.76 -9.51
CA GLY A 311 -23.68 -29.89 -8.81
C GLY A 311 -23.79 -29.72 -7.28
N GLY A 312 -23.77 -30.85 -6.57
CA GLY A 312 -23.91 -30.90 -5.11
C GLY A 312 -25.34 -30.93 -4.58
N GLY A 313 -26.35 -30.84 -5.45
CA GLY A 313 -27.77 -30.90 -5.08
C GLY A 313 -28.37 -32.30 -4.97
N ASP A 314 -27.66 -33.34 -5.42
CA ASP A 314 -28.06 -34.74 -5.26
C ASP A 314 -27.84 -35.24 -3.83
N ILE A 315 -28.43 -36.40 -3.50
CA ILE A 315 -28.35 -37.01 -2.15
C ILE A 315 -26.90 -37.22 -1.70
N GLN A 316 -26.01 -37.58 -2.63
CA GLN A 316 -24.61 -37.86 -2.34
C GLN A 316 -23.69 -36.64 -2.50
N ARG A 317 -24.25 -35.47 -2.83
CA ARG A 317 -23.56 -34.19 -3.01
C ARG A 317 -22.36 -34.30 -3.95
N THR A 318 -22.61 -34.80 -5.14
CA THR A 318 -21.66 -35.04 -6.22
C THR A 318 -21.37 -33.72 -6.96
N TYR A 319 -20.10 -33.33 -7.00
CA TYR A 319 -19.64 -32.15 -7.73
C TYR A 319 -18.90 -32.55 -9.00
N ARG A 320 -19.01 -31.72 -10.04
CA ARG A 320 -18.19 -31.85 -11.25
C ARG A 320 -16.74 -31.45 -10.93
N ALA A 321 -15.77 -32.11 -11.56
CA ALA A 321 -14.35 -31.98 -11.21
C ALA A 321 -13.72 -30.59 -11.45
N ASP A 322 -14.37 -29.71 -12.21
CA ASP A 322 -13.96 -28.32 -12.42
C ASP A 322 -14.50 -27.36 -11.33
N SER A 323 -15.30 -27.86 -10.39
CA SER A 323 -15.73 -27.08 -9.23
C SER A 323 -14.55 -26.76 -8.31
N PHE A 324 -14.53 -25.54 -7.75
CA PHE A 324 -13.51 -25.13 -6.79
C PHE A 324 -13.59 -25.99 -5.52
N LEU A 325 -12.55 -26.79 -5.27
CA LEU A 325 -12.53 -27.82 -4.23
C LEU A 325 -12.85 -27.26 -2.84
N CYS A 326 -12.21 -26.15 -2.46
CA CYS A 326 -12.42 -25.50 -1.17
C CYS A 326 -13.80 -24.85 -1.03
N ALA A 327 -14.31 -24.25 -2.11
CA ALA A 327 -15.66 -23.70 -2.12
C ALA A 327 -16.71 -24.82 -2.00
N SER A 328 -16.51 -25.98 -2.64
CA SER A 328 -17.38 -27.16 -2.47
C SER A 328 -17.35 -27.69 -1.04
N ALA A 329 -16.18 -27.70 -0.39
CA ALA A 329 -16.07 -28.13 1.01
C ALA A 329 -16.82 -27.19 1.97
N ILE A 330 -16.81 -25.88 1.72
CA ILE A 330 -17.63 -24.90 2.45
C ILE A 330 -19.12 -25.09 2.12
N HIS A 331 -19.46 -25.28 0.85
CA HIS A 331 -20.84 -25.46 0.37
C HIS A 331 -21.48 -26.75 0.92
N THR A 332 -20.70 -27.79 1.21
CA THR A 332 -21.18 -28.98 1.93
C THR A 332 -21.25 -28.80 3.45
N GLY A 333 -20.65 -27.75 4.01
CA GLY A 333 -20.55 -27.52 5.45
C GLY A 333 -19.50 -28.37 6.16
N LEU A 334 -18.59 -29.02 5.43
CA LEU A 334 -17.51 -29.82 6.01
C LEU A 334 -16.40 -28.96 6.62
N ILE A 335 -16.20 -27.76 6.07
CA ILE A 335 -15.21 -26.79 6.57
C ILE A 335 -15.85 -25.39 6.71
N GLY A 336 -15.25 -24.56 7.55
CA GLY A 336 -15.71 -23.18 7.78
C GLY A 336 -14.99 -22.16 6.91
N ASN A 337 -15.68 -21.12 6.45
CA ASN A 337 -15.06 -20.06 5.67
C ASN A 337 -14.06 -19.20 6.47
N SER A 338 -14.25 -19.02 7.78
CA SER A 338 -13.42 -18.09 8.59
C SER A 338 -12.08 -18.67 9.05
N MET A 339 -11.98 -19.99 9.16
CA MET A 339 -10.80 -20.69 9.68
C MET A 339 -10.24 -21.72 8.71
N GLY A 340 -10.83 -21.88 7.52
CA GLY A 340 -10.50 -22.97 6.62
C GLY A 340 -10.87 -24.33 7.22
N GLY A 341 -10.21 -25.38 6.75
CA GLY A 341 -10.43 -26.73 7.26
C GLY A 341 -9.73 -27.79 6.45
N CYS A 342 -9.84 -29.04 6.90
CA CYS A 342 -9.46 -30.20 6.12
C CYS A 342 -10.70 -31.02 5.76
N ALA A 343 -10.64 -31.67 4.60
CA ALA A 343 -11.61 -32.65 4.19
C ALA A 343 -10.95 -33.68 3.27
N THR A 344 -11.72 -34.69 2.87
CA THR A 344 -11.25 -35.74 1.98
C THR A 344 -12.09 -35.72 0.72
N VAL A 345 -11.41 -35.72 -0.43
CA VAL A 345 -12.05 -35.79 -1.74
C VAL A 345 -11.88 -37.19 -2.30
N ASN A 346 -12.97 -37.74 -2.84
CA ASN A 346 -12.99 -39.04 -3.49
C ASN A 346 -13.51 -38.88 -4.91
N LEU A 347 -12.70 -39.27 -5.90
CA LEU A 347 -13.12 -39.25 -7.30
C LEU A 347 -14.04 -40.44 -7.58
N VAL A 348 -15.22 -40.15 -8.13
CA VAL A 348 -16.28 -41.13 -8.42
C VAL A 348 -16.50 -41.36 -9.91
N GLY A 349 -15.68 -40.74 -10.77
CA GLY A 349 -15.71 -40.94 -12.22
C GLY A 349 -16.91 -40.28 -12.90
N ASN A 350 -17.41 -40.96 -13.94
CA ASN A 350 -18.49 -40.46 -14.78
C ASN A 350 -19.76 -40.24 -13.96
N PHE A 351 -20.39 -39.09 -14.15
CA PHE A 351 -21.67 -38.75 -13.56
C PHE A 351 -22.49 -37.91 -14.55
N THR A 352 -23.80 -38.04 -14.47
CA THR A 352 -24.77 -37.38 -15.34
C THR A 352 -25.77 -36.63 -14.49
N ASP A 353 -26.22 -35.47 -14.97
CA ASP A 353 -27.28 -34.65 -14.35
C ASP A 353 -26.89 -34.08 -12.97
N TYR A 354 -25.98 -33.10 -12.99
CA TYR A 354 -25.59 -32.37 -11.80
C TYR A 354 -26.69 -31.40 -11.37
N MET A 355 -27.27 -31.63 -10.20
CA MET A 355 -28.35 -30.78 -9.67
C MET A 355 -27.80 -29.55 -8.94
N PRO A 356 -28.31 -28.33 -9.22
CA PRO A 356 -27.93 -27.12 -8.49
C PRO A 356 -28.50 -27.12 -7.07
N THR A 357 -27.83 -26.43 -6.16
CA THR A 357 -28.36 -26.15 -4.82
C THR A 357 -27.74 -24.87 -4.25
N THR A 358 -28.25 -24.42 -3.11
CA THR A 358 -27.69 -23.29 -2.36
C THR A 358 -27.54 -23.69 -0.91
N ALA A 359 -26.33 -23.59 -0.40
CA ALA A 359 -25.99 -23.95 0.97
C ALA A 359 -24.82 -23.10 1.48
N PHE A 360 -24.84 -22.77 2.78
CA PHE A 360 -23.76 -22.01 3.45
C PHE A 360 -23.35 -20.70 2.73
N GLY A 361 -24.32 -20.02 2.09
CA GLY A 361 -24.10 -18.75 1.39
C GLY A 361 -23.44 -18.89 0.01
N LEU A 362 -23.31 -20.10 -0.52
CA LEU A 362 -22.81 -20.40 -1.85
C LEU A 362 -23.93 -21.04 -2.69
N THR A 363 -23.96 -20.73 -3.98
CA THR A 363 -24.92 -21.28 -4.94
C THR A 363 -24.15 -22.02 -6.02
N SER A 364 -24.54 -23.27 -6.29
CA SER A 364 -24.03 -24.05 -7.41
C SER A 364 -24.99 -24.01 -8.59
N ILE A 365 -24.44 -24.19 -9.78
CA ILE A 365 -25.22 -24.36 -11.01
C ILE A 365 -25.41 -25.85 -11.31
N GLY A 366 -26.37 -26.14 -12.19
CA GLY A 366 -26.60 -27.47 -12.70
C GLY A 366 -25.86 -27.72 -14.01
N PHE A 367 -25.67 -28.99 -14.35
CA PHE A 367 -25.15 -29.42 -15.65
C PHE A 367 -25.92 -30.66 -16.12
N PRO A 368 -26.79 -30.55 -17.13
CA PRO A 368 -27.76 -31.58 -17.50
C PRO A 368 -27.21 -32.68 -18.41
N SER A 369 -25.87 -32.78 -18.57
CA SER A 369 -25.22 -33.78 -19.42
C SER A 369 -24.23 -34.64 -18.61
N ALA A 370 -23.57 -35.58 -19.27
CA ALA A 370 -22.57 -36.46 -18.70
C ALA A 370 -21.20 -35.78 -18.64
N PHE A 371 -20.44 -36.04 -17.57
CA PHE A 371 -19.08 -35.55 -17.43
C PHE A 371 -18.17 -36.62 -16.81
N PRO A 372 -16.97 -36.85 -17.38
CA PRO A 372 -16.18 -38.05 -17.09
C PRO A 372 -15.57 -38.10 -15.69
N MET A 373 -15.49 -36.95 -15.00
CA MET A 373 -14.86 -36.86 -13.68
C MET A 373 -15.69 -36.05 -12.69
N SER A 374 -16.01 -36.70 -11.57
CA SER A 374 -16.76 -36.11 -10.47
C SER A 374 -16.12 -36.46 -9.15
N TYR A 375 -16.43 -35.68 -8.12
CA TYR A 375 -15.97 -35.98 -6.78
C TYR A 375 -17.04 -35.81 -5.71
N ARG A 376 -16.79 -36.48 -4.59
CA ARG A 376 -17.56 -36.38 -3.36
C ARG A 376 -16.63 -36.09 -2.19
N LEU A 377 -17.16 -35.34 -1.23
CA LEU A 377 -16.40 -34.89 -0.08
C LEU A 377 -16.85 -35.63 1.19
N SER A 378 -15.91 -35.91 2.08
CA SER A 378 -16.17 -36.48 3.39
C SER A 378 -15.31 -35.83 4.48
N ALA A 379 -15.76 -35.94 5.73
CA ALA A 379 -15.05 -35.41 6.89
C ALA A 379 -13.85 -36.27 7.33
N ASN A 380 -13.76 -37.51 6.85
CA ASN A 380 -12.78 -38.51 7.31
C ASN A 380 -11.39 -38.21 6.75
N ASN A 381 -10.65 -37.34 7.44
CA ASN A 381 -9.29 -36.96 7.08
C ASN A 381 -8.31 -37.28 8.22
N GLU A 382 -7.05 -37.55 7.86
CA GLU A 382 -5.99 -37.91 8.82
C GLU A 382 -5.08 -36.72 9.16
N LEU A 383 -5.45 -35.51 8.75
CA LEU A 383 -4.61 -34.31 8.89
C LEU A 383 -4.74 -33.73 10.30
N GLY A 384 -3.61 -33.51 10.97
CA GLY A 384 -3.59 -33.02 12.36
C GLY A 384 -3.73 -31.49 12.54
N GLN A 385 -3.45 -30.69 11.50
CA GLN A 385 -3.48 -29.22 11.55
C GLN A 385 -4.37 -28.68 10.44
N CYS A 386 -5.61 -28.34 10.80
CA CYS A 386 -6.66 -27.99 9.84
C CYS A 386 -7.16 -26.55 9.98
N ILE A 387 -6.63 -25.80 10.94
CA ILE A 387 -7.00 -24.40 11.15
C ILE A 387 -6.01 -23.52 10.39
N ASP A 388 -6.52 -22.61 9.58
CA ASP A 388 -5.74 -21.55 8.97
C ASP A 388 -5.43 -20.44 10.00
N LEU A 389 -4.14 -20.25 10.27
CA LEU A 389 -3.62 -19.35 11.30
C LEU A 389 -3.33 -17.94 10.79
N HIS A 390 -3.63 -17.57 9.54
CA HIS A 390 -3.30 -16.23 9.03
C HIS A 390 -3.93 -15.11 9.88
N ASN A 391 -5.18 -15.27 10.35
CA ASN A 391 -5.85 -14.27 11.21
C ASN A 391 -5.18 -14.16 12.59
N VAL A 392 -4.69 -15.27 13.13
CA VAL A 392 -3.94 -15.31 14.38
C VAL A 392 -2.60 -14.57 14.20
N ALA A 393 -1.89 -14.86 13.11
CA ALA A 393 -0.64 -14.19 12.77
C ALA A 393 -0.85 -12.67 12.55
N LEU A 394 -1.96 -12.27 11.92
CA LEU A 394 -2.32 -10.87 11.75
C LEU A 394 -2.54 -10.19 13.10
N ALA A 395 -3.34 -10.78 14.00
CA ALA A 395 -3.60 -10.23 15.31
C ALA A 395 -2.31 -10.05 16.13
N ILE A 396 -1.42 -11.05 16.10
CA ILE A 396 -0.11 -10.99 16.77
C ILE A 396 0.76 -9.89 16.17
N ASN A 397 0.85 -9.78 14.84
CA ASN A 397 1.65 -8.75 14.19
C ASN A 397 1.10 -7.33 14.42
N ILE A 398 -0.22 -7.14 14.45
CA ILE A 398 -0.85 -5.87 14.85
C ILE A 398 -0.46 -5.53 16.29
N LEU A 399 -0.60 -6.48 17.22
CA LEU A 399 -0.24 -6.25 18.63
C LEU A 399 1.25 -5.88 18.77
N VAL A 400 2.13 -6.63 18.12
CA VAL A 400 3.58 -6.38 18.13
C VAL A 400 3.91 -5.00 17.59
N THR A 401 3.32 -4.60 16.47
CA THR A 401 3.53 -3.27 15.90
C THR A 401 2.97 -2.15 16.80
N CYS A 402 1.80 -2.33 17.42
CA CYS A 402 1.29 -1.41 18.45
C CYS A 402 2.27 -1.26 19.63
N LEU A 403 2.81 -2.38 20.14
CA LEU A 403 3.79 -2.37 21.24
C LEU A 403 5.07 -1.64 20.85
N LEU A 404 5.53 -1.75 19.60
CA LEU A 404 6.69 -1.00 19.11
C LEU A 404 6.44 0.52 19.13
N PHE A 405 5.25 0.98 18.73
CA PHE A 405 4.91 2.41 18.74
C PHE A 405 4.71 2.97 20.16
N VAL A 406 4.06 2.21 21.05
CA VAL A 406 3.59 2.75 22.34
C VAL A 406 4.51 2.38 23.51
N VAL A 407 4.98 1.13 23.58
CA VAL A 407 5.70 0.60 24.74
C VAL A 407 7.22 0.70 24.56
N PHE A 408 7.76 0.02 23.54
CA PHE A 408 9.22 -0.06 23.36
C PHE A 408 9.82 1.21 22.79
N ARG A 409 9.06 1.94 21.96
CA ARG A 409 9.42 3.25 21.38
C ARG A 409 10.88 3.31 20.90
N PRO A 410 11.32 2.39 20.02
CA PRO A 410 12.69 2.41 19.55
C PRO A 410 12.95 3.65 18.69
N LYS A 411 14.23 3.89 18.36
CA LYS A 411 14.58 4.95 17.40
C LYS A 411 13.78 4.78 16.12
N ALA A 412 13.36 5.88 15.50
CA ALA A 412 12.50 5.87 14.30
C ALA A 412 13.03 4.97 13.17
N ALA A 413 14.35 4.88 12.98
CA ALA A 413 14.96 3.98 12.00
C ALA A 413 14.66 2.50 12.31
N VAL A 414 14.78 2.09 13.58
CA VAL A 414 14.48 0.72 14.02
C VAL A 414 12.98 0.44 13.88
N LEU A 415 12.13 1.37 14.28
CA LEU A 415 10.67 1.25 14.11
C LEU A 415 10.30 1.03 12.63
N TYR A 416 10.86 1.87 11.74
CA TYR A 416 10.65 1.77 10.30
C TYR A 416 11.07 0.40 9.74
N TRP A 417 12.27 -0.07 10.06
CA TRP A 417 12.75 -1.37 9.58
C TRP A 417 11.97 -2.54 10.17
N SER A 418 11.52 -2.45 11.42
CA SER A 418 10.61 -3.44 12.00
C SER A 418 9.31 -3.53 11.21
N LEU A 419 8.72 -2.40 10.79
CA LEU A 419 7.53 -2.41 9.93
C LEU A 419 7.84 -3.09 8.58
N ILE A 420 8.92 -2.70 7.90
CA ILE A 420 9.33 -3.32 6.63
C ILE A 420 9.43 -4.85 6.75
N CYS A 421 10.14 -5.34 7.77
CA CYS A 421 10.32 -6.77 7.99
C CYS A 421 9.00 -7.47 8.34
N ILE A 422 8.23 -6.94 9.29
CA ILE A 422 6.97 -7.56 9.74
C ILE A 422 5.95 -7.59 8.59
N GLY A 423 5.80 -6.50 7.84
CA GLY A 423 4.86 -6.43 6.72
C GLY A 423 5.23 -7.35 5.58
N PHE A 424 6.50 -7.34 5.14
CA PHE A 424 6.95 -8.22 4.07
C PHE A 424 6.71 -9.69 4.40
N TRP A 425 7.17 -10.13 5.56
CA TRP A 425 7.05 -11.53 5.97
C TRP A 425 5.61 -11.92 6.34
N HIS A 426 4.78 -10.99 6.80
CA HIS A 426 3.36 -11.26 6.98
C HIS A 426 2.67 -11.57 5.64
N VAL A 427 2.98 -10.82 4.59
CA VAL A 427 2.42 -11.07 3.26
C VAL A 427 2.93 -12.38 2.69
N ALA A 428 4.25 -12.55 2.66
CA ALA A 428 4.89 -13.72 2.07
C ALA A 428 4.54 -15.05 2.77
N LEU A 429 4.22 -15.02 4.07
CA LEU A 429 3.98 -16.23 4.85
C LEU A 429 2.52 -16.44 5.26
N PHE A 430 1.65 -15.43 5.25
CA PHE A 430 0.31 -15.57 5.80
C PHE A 430 -0.78 -14.97 4.91
N SER A 431 -0.73 -13.67 4.62
CA SER A 431 -1.90 -13.02 4.02
C SER A 431 -2.03 -13.23 2.52
N GLN A 432 -0.92 -13.42 1.80
CA GLN A 432 -0.93 -13.65 0.34
C GLN A 432 0.39 -14.28 -0.13
N PRO A 433 0.67 -15.54 0.26
CA PRO A 433 1.86 -16.23 -0.21
C PRO A 433 1.78 -16.49 -1.72
N GLN A 434 2.94 -16.52 -2.40
CA GLN A 434 3.01 -16.76 -3.85
C GLN A 434 2.60 -18.18 -4.26
N LYS A 435 2.71 -19.13 -3.34
CA LYS A 435 2.25 -20.50 -3.48
C LYS A 435 1.93 -21.08 -2.11
N THR A 436 1.15 -22.15 -2.09
CA THR A 436 0.77 -22.85 -0.87
C THR A 436 1.40 -24.26 -0.89
N PRO A 437 2.34 -24.60 0.04
CA PRO A 437 2.98 -23.73 1.04
C PRO A 437 3.94 -22.68 0.41
N PRO A 438 4.32 -21.62 1.16
CA PRO A 438 5.11 -20.51 0.64
C PRO A 438 6.51 -20.92 0.15
N PRO A 439 6.94 -20.48 -1.05
CA PRO A 439 8.28 -20.72 -1.56
C PRO A 439 9.26 -19.74 -0.89
N LEU A 440 9.95 -20.20 0.16
CA LEU A 440 10.84 -19.34 0.95
C LEU A 440 12.02 -18.82 0.13
N ASP A 441 12.56 -19.61 -0.78
CA ASP A 441 13.64 -19.22 -1.70
C ASP A 441 13.25 -18.01 -2.55
N VAL A 442 12.02 -18.01 -3.11
CA VAL A 442 11.49 -16.88 -3.89
C VAL A 442 11.27 -15.66 -2.99
N ALA A 443 10.69 -15.86 -1.80
CA ALA A 443 10.47 -14.79 -0.84
C ALA A 443 11.79 -14.13 -0.39
N PHE A 444 12.83 -14.91 -0.08
CA PHE A 444 14.16 -14.40 0.25
C PHE A 444 14.81 -13.66 -0.93
N GLY A 445 14.60 -14.16 -2.16
CA GLY A 445 15.05 -13.49 -3.38
C GLY A 445 14.45 -12.09 -3.55
N ALA A 446 13.16 -11.92 -3.26
CA ALA A 446 12.47 -10.62 -3.31
C ALA A 446 12.78 -9.70 -2.11
N PHE A 447 13.18 -10.25 -0.96
CA PHE A 447 13.38 -9.49 0.27
C PHE A 447 14.55 -8.51 0.18
N LEU A 448 15.70 -8.91 -0.40
CA LEU A 448 16.87 -8.03 -0.47
C LEU A 448 16.62 -6.77 -1.34
N PRO A 449 16.07 -6.87 -2.56
CA PRO A 449 15.66 -5.68 -3.32
C PRO A 449 14.61 -4.84 -2.59
N THR A 450 13.69 -5.48 -1.85
CA THR A 450 12.70 -4.78 -1.00
C THR A 450 13.40 -3.92 0.05
N LEU A 451 14.44 -4.44 0.72
CA LEU A 451 15.23 -3.66 1.67
C LEU A 451 15.96 -2.49 1.00
N PHE A 452 16.48 -2.67 -0.22
CA PHE A 452 17.12 -1.58 -0.96
C PHE A 452 16.13 -0.44 -1.27
N VAL A 453 14.93 -0.77 -1.74
CA VAL A 453 13.87 0.23 -1.98
C VAL A 453 13.41 0.86 -0.67
N GLY A 454 13.28 0.08 0.40
CA GLY A 454 12.99 0.58 1.75
C GLY A 454 14.05 1.57 2.24
N TYR A 455 15.33 1.32 1.95
CA TYR A 455 16.39 2.27 2.24
C TYR A 455 16.21 3.58 1.46
N ALA A 456 15.86 3.51 0.17
CA ALA A 456 15.57 4.71 -0.62
C ALA A 456 14.40 5.50 -0.02
N PHE A 457 13.30 4.83 0.33
CA PHE A 457 12.14 5.40 1.01
C PHE A 457 12.51 6.13 2.31
N TRP A 458 13.34 5.50 3.13
CA TRP A 458 13.89 6.13 4.34
C TRP A 458 14.65 7.41 4.02
N ARG A 459 15.55 7.37 3.05
CA ARG A 459 16.43 8.50 2.69
C ARG A 459 15.68 9.68 2.09
N ILE A 460 14.64 9.45 1.31
CA ILE A 460 13.95 10.51 0.55
C ILE A 460 12.70 11.04 1.25
N ALA A 461 12.05 10.26 2.12
CA ALA A 461 10.78 10.63 2.72
C ALA A 461 10.70 10.37 4.23
N VAL A 462 10.82 9.10 4.66
CA VAL A 462 10.40 8.69 6.02
C VAL A 462 11.28 9.30 7.13
N ARG A 463 12.57 9.51 6.88
CA ARG A 463 13.48 10.12 7.88
C ARG A 463 13.09 11.56 8.26
N PHE A 464 12.31 12.25 7.43
CA PHE A 464 11.89 13.63 7.65
C PHE A 464 10.56 13.74 8.40
N THR A 465 9.80 12.64 8.50
CA THR A 465 8.43 12.60 9.04
C THR A 465 8.36 11.79 10.32
N MET A 466 8.79 10.53 10.30
CA MET A 466 8.59 9.61 11.42
C MET A 466 9.26 10.05 12.73
N PRO A 467 10.53 10.55 12.74
CA PRO A 467 11.17 11.01 13.99
C PRO A 467 10.42 12.15 14.68
N THR A 468 9.57 12.84 13.94
CA THR A 468 8.91 14.04 14.44
C THR A 468 7.69 13.77 15.31
N PHE A 469 7.21 12.52 15.33
CA PHE A 469 6.14 12.06 16.22
C PHE A 469 6.67 11.30 17.44
N LYS A 470 7.98 11.37 17.73
CA LYS A 470 8.61 10.62 18.84
C LYS A 470 7.99 10.90 20.22
N ASP A 471 7.49 12.13 20.42
CA ASP A 471 6.89 12.60 21.68
C ASP A 471 5.36 12.49 21.65
N ALA A 472 4.80 11.85 20.62
CA ALA A 472 3.37 11.57 20.45
C ALA A 472 3.17 10.10 20.02
N PRO A 473 3.60 9.12 20.82
CA PRO A 473 3.62 7.71 20.43
C PRO A 473 2.23 7.17 20.05
N LEU A 474 1.16 7.58 20.74
CA LEU A 474 -0.18 7.11 20.43
C LEU A 474 -0.69 7.74 19.12
N GLU A 475 -0.49 9.04 18.91
CA GLU A 475 -0.76 9.69 17.63
C GLU A 475 0.05 9.08 16.49
N ALA A 476 1.34 8.83 16.69
CA ALA A 476 2.18 8.17 15.70
C ALA A 476 1.61 6.81 15.30
N MET A 477 1.20 6.01 16.29
CA MET A 477 0.56 4.72 16.06
C MET A 477 -0.72 4.89 15.22
N ILE A 478 -1.61 5.82 15.59
CA ILE A 478 -2.88 6.05 14.91
C ILE A 478 -2.67 6.54 13.46
N TRP A 479 -1.67 7.40 13.23
CA TRP A 479 -1.43 7.95 11.90
C TRP A 479 -0.69 7.00 10.97
N TYR A 480 0.24 6.17 11.46
CA TYR A 480 0.97 5.24 10.61
C TYR A 480 0.31 3.87 10.52
N LEU A 481 -0.15 3.30 11.63
CA LEU A 481 -0.36 1.85 11.73
C LEU A 481 -1.66 1.33 11.10
N PRO A 482 -2.84 1.95 11.31
CA PRO A 482 -4.05 1.59 10.57
C PRO A 482 -3.89 1.68 9.04
N PRO A 483 -3.44 2.80 8.43
CA PRO A 483 -3.26 2.86 6.99
C PRO A 483 -2.19 1.89 6.50
N TYR A 484 -1.13 1.66 7.29
CA TYR A 484 -0.13 0.64 6.99
C TYR A 484 -0.72 -0.76 6.87
N TRP A 485 -1.52 -1.22 7.84
CA TRP A 485 -2.14 -2.54 7.76
C TRP A 485 -3.17 -2.64 6.63
N VAL A 486 -3.90 -1.56 6.33
CA VAL A 486 -4.77 -1.48 5.14
C VAL A 486 -3.95 -1.68 3.86
N GLY A 487 -2.76 -1.07 3.75
CA GLY A 487 -1.86 -1.26 2.62
C GLY A 487 -1.25 -2.66 2.55
N VAL A 488 -0.81 -3.23 3.68
CA VAL A 488 -0.26 -4.60 3.76
C VAL A 488 -1.31 -5.64 3.32
N LEU A 489 -2.59 -5.39 3.66
CA LEU A 489 -3.74 -6.23 3.32
C LEU A 489 -4.55 -5.65 2.15
N ILE A 490 -3.89 -4.97 1.20
CA ILE A 490 -4.58 -4.32 0.09
C ILE A 490 -5.38 -5.32 -0.75
N ASN A 491 -4.98 -6.59 -0.83
CA ASN A 491 -5.73 -7.65 -1.48
C ASN A 491 -7.13 -7.87 -0.87
N LEU A 492 -7.27 -7.74 0.45
CA LEU A 492 -8.56 -7.92 1.14
C LEU A 492 -9.43 -6.65 1.11
N THR A 493 -8.80 -5.48 1.02
CA THR A 493 -9.52 -4.21 0.98
C THR A 493 -9.92 -3.81 -0.43
N ALA A 494 -9.06 -4.06 -1.42
CA ALA A 494 -9.33 -3.83 -2.83
C ALA A 494 -10.29 -4.86 -3.45
N SER A 495 -10.36 -6.11 -2.94
CA SER A 495 -11.31 -7.11 -3.45
C SER A 495 -12.78 -6.71 -3.30
N LYS A 496 -13.08 -5.76 -2.40
CA LYS A 496 -14.42 -5.18 -2.21
C LYS A 496 -14.74 -4.04 -3.18
N ILE A 497 -13.74 -3.58 -3.93
CA ILE A 497 -13.87 -2.53 -4.92
C ILE A 497 -14.07 -3.23 -6.27
N PRO A 498 -15.08 -2.85 -7.08
CA PRO A 498 -15.37 -3.49 -8.37
C PRO A 498 -14.37 -3.08 -9.47
N ILE A 499 -13.06 -3.16 -9.18
CA ILE A 499 -11.95 -2.86 -10.10
C ILE A 499 -10.83 -3.86 -9.82
N ASP A 500 -10.49 -4.69 -10.80
CA ASP A 500 -9.30 -5.57 -10.73
C ASP A 500 -8.15 -5.01 -11.56
N ARG A 501 -8.45 -4.48 -12.75
CA ARG A 501 -7.46 -3.85 -13.61
C ARG A 501 -7.97 -2.51 -14.15
N LEU A 502 -7.03 -1.63 -14.45
CA LEU A 502 -7.32 -0.31 -15.02
C LEU A 502 -7.41 -0.37 -16.56
N THR A 503 -8.08 -1.38 -17.10
CA THR A 503 -8.39 -1.48 -18.54
C THR A 503 -9.84 -1.07 -18.77
N ALA A 504 -10.13 -0.51 -19.96
CA ALA A 504 -11.49 -0.08 -20.29
C ALA A 504 -12.49 -1.26 -20.27
N ALA A 505 -12.07 -2.43 -20.77
CA ALA A 505 -12.89 -3.64 -20.78
C ALA A 505 -13.27 -4.06 -19.35
N ASP A 506 -12.28 -4.22 -18.46
CA ASP A 506 -12.52 -4.68 -17.07
C ASP A 506 -13.43 -3.73 -16.27
N ILE A 507 -13.23 -2.41 -16.44
CA ILE A 507 -14.04 -1.41 -15.73
C ILE A 507 -15.50 -1.43 -16.21
N SER A 508 -15.71 -1.67 -17.50
CA SER A 508 -17.05 -1.69 -18.10
C SER A 508 -17.84 -2.96 -17.79
N GLN A 509 -17.16 -4.10 -17.65
CA GLN A 509 -17.78 -5.40 -17.38
C GLN A 509 -18.22 -5.55 -15.91
N ARG A 510 -17.59 -4.81 -14.98
CA ARG A 510 -17.91 -4.91 -13.54
C ARG A 510 -19.04 -3.95 -13.15
N PRO A 511 -20.13 -4.46 -12.55
CA PRO A 511 -21.17 -3.62 -11.97
C PRO A 511 -20.58 -2.62 -10.96
N GLY A 512 -20.72 -1.32 -11.24
CA GLY A 512 -20.22 -0.26 -10.36
C GLY A 512 -18.73 0.11 -10.52
N GLY A 513 -18.00 -0.52 -11.45
CA GLY A 513 -16.56 -0.25 -11.69
C GLY A 513 -16.27 1.22 -12.02
N VAL A 514 -17.05 1.83 -12.91
CA VAL A 514 -16.91 3.25 -13.29
C VAL A 514 -17.12 4.18 -12.09
N ILE A 515 -18.15 3.92 -11.27
CA ILE A 515 -18.47 4.73 -10.09
C ILE A 515 -17.34 4.65 -9.07
N ALA A 516 -16.83 3.44 -8.81
CA ALA A 516 -15.71 3.22 -7.91
C ALA A 516 -14.45 3.97 -8.38
N LEU A 517 -14.16 3.95 -9.68
CA LEU A 517 -13.01 4.65 -10.25
C LEU A 517 -13.11 6.16 -10.04
N VAL A 518 -14.27 6.76 -10.33
CA VAL A 518 -14.50 8.20 -10.12
C VAL A 518 -14.28 8.58 -8.66
N ILE A 519 -14.81 7.80 -7.70
CA ILE A 519 -14.63 8.05 -6.26
C ILE A 519 -13.15 8.00 -5.89
N ILE A 520 -12.42 6.98 -6.33
CA ILE A 520 -10.98 6.84 -6.06
C ILE A 520 -10.20 8.02 -6.61
N VAL A 521 -10.46 8.43 -7.87
CA VAL A 521 -9.79 9.56 -8.51
C VAL A 521 -10.05 10.85 -7.74
N LEU A 522 -11.28 11.11 -7.28
CA LEU A 522 -11.60 12.30 -6.48
C LEU A 522 -10.86 12.30 -5.13
N ILE A 523 -10.81 11.16 -4.44
CA ILE A 523 -10.08 11.04 -3.16
C ILE A 523 -8.58 11.28 -3.37
N VAL A 524 -7.97 10.63 -4.36
CA VAL A 524 -6.56 10.81 -4.70
C VAL A 524 -6.27 12.26 -5.09
N PHE A 525 -7.15 12.89 -5.86
CA PHE A 525 -7.02 14.29 -6.25
C PHE A 525 -6.99 15.23 -5.03
N VAL A 526 -7.88 15.02 -4.05
CA VAL A 526 -7.88 15.79 -2.80
C VAL A 526 -6.55 15.61 -2.04
N PHE A 527 -6.02 14.39 -1.97
CA PHE A 527 -4.74 14.11 -1.31
C PHE A 527 -3.57 14.79 -2.03
N VAL A 528 -3.55 14.75 -3.36
CA VAL A 528 -2.55 15.43 -4.19
C VAL A 528 -2.62 16.94 -4.00
N LEU A 529 -3.80 17.55 -4.03
CA LEU A 529 -3.97 18.98 -3.79
C LEU A 529 -3.47 19.39 -2.40
N ASN A 530 -3.76 18.60 -1.37
CA ASN A 530 -3.25 18.85 -0.03
C ASN A 530 -1.72 18.77 0.02
N GLN A 531 -1.10 17.77 -0.61
CA GLN A 531 0.36 17.66 -0.66
C GLN A 531 1.00 18.78 -1.48
N MET A 532 0.43 19.17 -2.62
CA MET A 532 0.88 20.33 -3.38
C MET A 532 0.85 21.61 -2.53
N ARG A 533 -0.19 21.81 -1.71
CA ARG A 533 -0.26 22.93 -0.76
C ARG A 533 0.88 22.89 0.26
N VAL A 534 1.21 21.72 0.79
CA VAL A 534 2.31 21.54 1.75
C VAL A 534 3.66 21.81 1.10
N ILE A 535 3.93 21.20 -0.06
CA ILE A 535 5.18 21.37 -0.82
C ILE A 535 5.35 22.82 -1.27
N ARG A 536 4.27 23.50 -1.69
CA ARG A 536 4.33 24.92 -2.07
C ARG A 536 4.82 25.80 -0.93
N LYS A 537 4.40 25.52 0.32
CA LYS A 537 4.82 26.29 1.50
C LYS A 537 6.31 26.17 1.80
N THR A 538 6.99 25.13 1.31
CA THR A 538 8.44 24.97 1.48
C THR A 538 9.24 25.63 0.34
N GLY A 539 8.59 26.01 -0.76
CA GLY A 539 9.24 26.52 -1.98
C GLY A 539 9.76 25.45 -2.94
N TRP A 540 9.56 24.16 -2.63
CA TRP A 540 10.09 23.04 -3.42
C TRP A 540 9.17 22.55 -4.54
N LEU A 541 7.97 23.12 -4.69
CA LEU A 541 6.96 22.62 -5.61
C LEU A 541 7.44 22.52 -7.07
N PRO A 542 8.15 23.50 -7.65
CA PRO A 542 8.64 23.38 -9.03
C PRO A 542 9.59 22.20 -9.25
N TRP A 543 10.44 21.90 -8.26
CA TRP A 543 11.40 20.79 -8.34
C TRP A 543 10.71 19.43 -8.30
N TYR A 544 9.78 19.24 -7.36
CA TYR A 544 8.98 18.01 -7.29
C TYR A 544 8.13 17.84 -8.56
N LEU A 545 7.46 18.91 -9.00
CA LEU A 545 6.66 18.88 -10.21
C LEU A 545 7.50 18.51 -11.44
N GLY A 546 8.71 19.07 -11.57
CA GLY A 546 9.64 18.71 -12.65
C GLY A 546 9.97 17.22 -12.70
N TRP A 547 10.27 16.60 -11.55
CA TRP A 547 10.53 15.16 -11.48
C TRP A 547 9.30 14.32 -11.79
N TYR A 548 8.12 14.71 -11.32
CA TYR A 548 6.87 14.01 -11.62
C TYR A 548 6.50 14.11 -13.10
N VAL A 549 6.69 15.28 -13.73
CA VAL A 549 6.49 15.46 -15.18
C VAL A 549 7.46 14.60 -15.96
N THR A 550 8.75 14.59 -15.60
CA THR A 550 9.76 13.75 -16.26
C THR A 550 9.43 12.25 -16.13
N GLY A 551 9.05 11.79 -14.93
CA GLY A 551 8.63 10.41 -14.71
C GLY A 551 7.36 10.04 -15.49
N GLY A 552 6.39 10.96 -15.57
CA GLY A 552 5.19 10.79 -16.39
C GLY A 552 5.49 10.70 -17.88
N LEU A 553 6.39 11.54 -18.41
CA LEU A 553 6.82 11.48 -19.81
C LEU A 553 7.60 10.19 -20.12
N ALA A 554 8.47 9.74 -19.21
CA ALA A 554 9.16 8.46 -19.35
C ALA A 554 8.16 7.28 -19.38
N THR A 555 7.15 7.32 -18.50
CA THR A 555 6.09 6.30 -18.45
C THR A 555 5.25 6.31 -19.73
N LEU A 556 4.91 7.50 -20.25
CA LEU A 556 4.21 7.66 -21.51
C LEU A 556 5.00 7.08 -22.68
N ALA A 557 6.32 7.34 -22.74
CA ALA A 557 7.19 6.76 -23.76
C ALA A 557 7.22 5.22 -23.68
N LEU A 558 7.29 4.64 -22.47
CA LEU A 558 7.22 3.19 -22.26
C LEU A 558 5.88 2.60 -22.69
N ALA A 559 4.77 3.31 -22.48
CA ALA A 559 3.43 2.86 -22.85
C ALA A 559 3.20 2.79 -24.38
N PHE A 560 4.05 3.41 -25.20
CA PHE A 560 3.98 3.36 -26.66
C PHE A 560 4.89 2.30 -27.30
N LEU A 561 5.55 1.46 -26.50
CA LEU A 561 6.38 0.37 -27.04
C LEU A 561 5.50 -0.70 -27.73
N PRO A 562 5.80 -1.06 -28.99
CA PRO A 562 4.97 -1.99 -29.75
C PRO A 562 5.00 -3.39 -29.14
N GLY A 563 3.84 -4.05 -29.11
CA GLY A 563 3.69 -5.42 -28.57
C GLY A 563 3.65 -5.51 -27.03
N LEU A 564 3.79 -4.38 -26.33
CA LEU A 564 3.72 -4.30 -24.87
C LEU A 564 2.53 -3.44 -24.43
N GLN A 565 1.98 -3.80 -23.28
CA GLN A 565 0.88 -3.12 -22.62
C GLN A 565 1.37 -2.59 -21.28
N PHE A 566 0.97 -1.37 -20.97
CA PHE A 566 1.31 -0.73 -19.71
C PHE A 566 0.48 -1.32 -18.56
N ARG A 567 1.16 -1.88 -17.55
CA ARG A 567 0.53 -2.39 -16.33
C ARG A 567 1.11 -1.69 -15.11
N LEU A 568 0.29 -0.83 -14.51
CA LEU A 568 0.69 -0.12 -13.30
C LEU A 568 0.39 -0.97 -12.04
N HIS A 569 1.40 -1.69 -11.57
CA HIS A 569 1.32 -2.41 -10.29
C HIS A 569 1.28 -1.44 -9.11
N HIS A 570 0.57 -1.81 -8.05
CA HIS A 570 0.41 -0.97 -6.86
C HIS A 570 1.73 -0.66 -6.15
N TYR A 571 2.72 -1.55 -6.19
CA TYR A 571 4.04 -1.26 -5.62
C TYR A 571 4.77 -0.12 -6.36
N VAL A 572 4.56 0.01 -7.68
CA VAL A 572 5.12 1.09 -8.50
C VAL A 572 4.46 2.43 -8.15
N ILE A 573 3.13 2.41 -7.91
CA ILE A 573 2.39 3.59 -7.42
C ILE A 573 2.99 4.07 -6.09
N SER A 574 3.24 3.15 -5.16
CA SER A 574 3.89 3.48 -3.88
C SER A 574 5.27 4.10 -4.08
N MET A 575 6.11 3.55 -4.96
CA MET A 575 7.42 4.10 -5.27
C MET A 575 7.34 5.52 -5.84
N ALA A 576 6.37 5.80 -6.71
CA ALA A 576 6.18 7.10 -7.31
C ALA A 576 5.65 8.14 -6.31
N LEU A 577 4.68 7.78 -5.47
CA LEU A 577 3.98 8.74 -4.61
C LEU A 577 4.67 9.00 -3.27
N LEU A 578 5.40 8.03 -2.71
CA LEU A 578 6.02 8.16 -1.40
C LEU A 578 6.98 9.37 -1.27
N PRO A 579 7.84 9.72 -2.26
CA PRO A 579 8.71 10.89 -2.18
C PRO A 579 7.97 12.20 -1.88
N GLY A 580 6.74 12.36 -2.40
CA GLY A 580 5.88 13.52 -2.18
C GLY A 580 5.40 13.69 -0.74
N THR A 581 5.64 12.71 0.13
CA THR A 581 5.19 12.70 1.52
C THR A 581 6.30 13.06 2.51
N GLY A 582 7.50 13.46 2.07
CA GLY A 582 8.67 13.76 2.92
C GLY A 582 8.56 15.02 3.81
N PHE A 583 7.36 15.43 4.20
CA PHE A 583 7.08 16.64 4.97
C PHE A 583 6.42 16.31 6.30
N PRO A 584 6.86 16.90 7.43
CA PRO A 584 6.43 16.50 8.78
C PRO A 584 5.01 16.97 9.09
N THR A 585 4.02 16.28 8.51
CA THR A 585 2.60 16.55 8.70
C THR A 585 1.87 15.25 9.03
N ARG A 586 0.75 15.34 9.76
CA ARG A 586 -0.12 14.18 10.05
C ARG A 586 -0.62 13.48 8.77
N PRO A 587 -1.09 14.20 7.72
CA PRO A 587 -1.43 13.56 6.45
C PRO A 587 -0.26 12.80 5.81
N SER A 588 0.95 13.33 5.86
CA SER A 588 2.13 12.62 5.34
C SER A 588 2.39 11.30 6.07
N ALA A 589 2.19 11.25 7.39
CA ALA A 589 2.30 10.00 8.15
C ALA A 589 1.28 8.95 7.69
N ILE A 590 0.02 9.37 7.49
CA ILE A 590 -1.05 8.51 6.96
C ILE A 590 -0.69 7.96 5.58
N TYR A 591 -0.26 8.84 4.67
CA TYR A 591 0.11 8.44 3.30
C TYR A 591 1.33 7.51 3.30
N GLN A 592 2.35 7.78 4.13
CA GLN A 592 3.50 6.90 4.25
C GLN A 592 3.12 5.52 4.78
N GLY A 593 2.30 5.45 5.82
CA GLY A 593 1.79 4.18 6.34
C GLY A 593 1.17 3.34 5.21
N PHE A 594 0.17 3.91 4.54
CA PHE A 594 -0.53 3.24 3.44
C PHE A 594 0.39 2.83 2.28
N LEU A 595 1.22 3.77 1.77
CA LEU A 595 2.08 3.51 0.61
C LEU A 595 3.17 2.47 0.92
N ILE A 596 3.74 2.49 2.13
CA ILE A 596 4.69 1.46 2.56
C ILE A 596 3.99 0.09 2.60
N GLY A 597 2.81 0.01 3.22
CA GLY A 597 2.05 -1.25 3.26
C GLY A 597 1.73 -1.78 1.86
N MET A 598 1.22 -0.92 0.98
CA MET A 598 0.89 -1.24 -0.41
C MET A 598 2.13 -1.69 -1.21
N PHE A 599 3.29 -1.05 -0.99
CA PHE A 599 4.56 -1.48 -1.56
C PHE A 599 4.93 -2.90 -1.09
N LEU A 600 4.91 -3.15 0.22
CA LEU A 600 5.26 -4.44 0.80
C LEU A 600 4.33 -5.56 0.31
N ASN A 601 3.03 -5.29 0.22
CA ASN A 601 2.07 -6.25 -0.34
C ASN A 601 2.45 -6.62 -1.78
N GLY A 602 2.66 -5.63 -2.65
CA GLY A 602 2.93 -5.89 -4.06
C GLY A 602 4.19 -6.71 -4.30
N VAL A 603 5.30 -6.33 -3.67
CA VAL A 603 6.59 -7.03 -3.89
C VAL A 603 6.66 -8.39 -3.20
N ALA A 604 5.99 -8.57 -2.05
CA ALA A 604 5.98 -9.87 -1.38
C ALA A 604 5.04 -10.87 -2.07
N ALA A 605 3.84 -10.42 -2.47
CA ALA A 605 2.83 -11.29 -3.08
C ALA A 605 3.08 -11.58 -4.56
N PHE A 606 3.76 -10.70 -5.30
CA PHE A 606 3.94 -10.83 -6.75
C PHE A 606 5.39 -10.64 -7.21
N GLY A 607 6.32 -10.29 -6.33
CA GLY A 607 7.67 -9.93 -6.74
C GLY A 607 7.74 -8.57 -7.41
N PHE A 608 8.88 -8.29 -8.07
CA PHE A 608 9.10 -7.05 -8.82
C PHE A 608 8.62 -7.22 -10.27
N ASP A 609 7.32 -7.44 -10.44
CA ASP A 609 6.70 -7.63 -11.76
C ASP A 609 6.93 -6.43 -12.69
N PRO A 610 7.19 -6.67 -13.99
CA PRO A 610 7.52 -5.61 -14.93
C PRO A 610 6.32 -4.68 -15.18
N ILE A 611 6.61 -3.38 -15.32
CA ILE A 611 5.61 -2.35 -15.65
C ILE A 611 5.05 -2.49 -17.09
N LEU A 612 5.71 -3.28 -17.93
CA LEU A 612 5.31 -3.61 -19.29
C LEU A 612 5.15 -5.12 -19.43
N GLN A 613 4.01 -5.56 -19.96
CA GLN A 613 3.67 -6.97 -20.16
C GLN A 613 3.07 -7.18 -21.55
N THR A 614 3.07 -8.40 -22.08
CA THR A 614 2.40 -8.67 -23.36
C THR A 614 0.88 -8.74 -23.17
N ALA A 615 0.11 -8.60 -24.25
CA ALA A 615 -1.35 -8.77 -24.19
C ALA A 615 -1.74 -10.19 -23.72
N VAL A 616 -0.93 -11.19 -24.07
CA VAL A 616 -1.13 -12.59 -23.66
C VAL A 616 -0.92 -12.76 -22.16
N ASP A 617 0.16 -12.18 -21.60
CA ASP A 617 0.41 -12.22 -20.15
C ASP A 617 -0.69 -11.52 -19.33
N LEU A 618 -1.34 -10.51 -19.92
CA LEU A 618 -2.48 -9.83 -19.33
C LEU A 618 -3.76 -10.67 -19.41
N ALA A 619 -4.06 -11.29 -20.55
CA ALA A 619 -5.28 -12.07 -20.74
C ALA A 619 -5.44 -13.19 -19.69
N ARG A 620 -4.32 -13.81 -19.27
CA ARG A 620 -4.31 -15.00 -18.38
C ARG A 620 -5.15 -16.13 -19.00
N ASP A 621 -6.23 -16.52 -18.32
CA ASP A 621 -7.23 -17.50 -18.74
C ASP A 621 -8.41 -16.89 -19.52
N GLY A 622 -8.39 -15.56 -19.74
CA GLY A 622 -9.41 -14.86 -20.51
C GLY A 622 -9.21 -14.96 -22.02
N PRO A 623 -10.24 -14.58 -22.82
CA PRO A 623 -10.17 -14.60 -24.27
C PRO A 623 -9.07 -13.67 -24.78
N THR A 624 -8.36 -14.13 -25.81
CA THR A 624 -7.24 -13.40 -26.43
C THR A 624 -7.65 -12.57 -27.64
N GLY A 625 -8.90 -12.72 -28.11
CA GLY A 625 -9.41 -12.09 -29.33
C GLY A 625 -8.93 -12.80 -30.60
N SER A 626 -8.62 -14.08 -30.49
CA SER A 626 -8.22 -14.94 -31.60
C SER A 626 -9.36 -15.14 -32.61
N PRO A 627 -9.05 -15.47 -33.87
CA PRO A 627 -10.07 -15.84 -34.84
C PRO A 627 -10.85 -17.07 -34.36
N LEU A 628 -12.14 -17.15 -34.74
CA LEU A 628 -13.03 -18.22 -34.33
C LEU A 628 -13.49 -19.04 -35.54
N PRO A 629 -13.49 -20.38 -35.46
CA PRO A 629 -14.04 -21.23 -36.49
C PRO A 629 -15.58 -21.21 -36.46
N ALA A 630 -16.20 -21.61 -37.56
CA ALA A 630 -17.65 -21.64 -37.70
C ALA A 630 -18.16 -23.05 -38.01
N PHE A 631 -19.21 -23.46 -37.29
CA PHE A 631 -19.95 -24.69 -37.60
C PHE A 631 -20.71 -24.52 -38.92
N LEU A 632 -20.60 -25.53 -39.80
CA LEU A 632 -21.45 -25.67 -40.99
C LEU A 632 -22.74 -26.43 -40.65
N THR A 633 -22.68 -27.29 -39.64
CA THR A 633 -23.87 -27.84 -39.00
C THR A 633 -24.56 -26.74 -38.18
N ASN A 634 -25.81 -26.44 -38.53
CA ASN A 634 -26.61 -25.40 -37.92
C ASN A 634 -28.08 -25.83 -37.81
N SER A 635 -28.91 -24.97 -37.24
CA SER A 635 -30.35 -25.18 -37.01
C SER A 635 -31.14 -25.55 -38.27
N THR A 636 -30.63 -25.25 -39.47
CA THR A 636 -31.26 -25.59 -40.76
C THR A 636 -30.67 -26.81 -41.44
N THR A 637 -29.42 -27.18 -41.14
CA THR A 637 -28.72 -28.30 -41.79
C THR A 637 -28.70 -29.57 -40.93
N TYR A 638 -28.92 -29.46 -39.62
CA TYR A 638 -29.01 -30.61 -38.73
C TYR A 638 -30.29 -31.42 -38.97
N ASN A 639 -30.16 -32.69 -39.35
CA ASN A 639 -31.31 -33.55 -39.65
C ASN A 639 -31.68 -34.43 -38.46
N ALA A 640 -32.64 -33.99 -37.65
CA ALA A 640 -33.13 -34.71 -36.47
C ALA A 640 -33.73 -36.10 -36.74
N SER A 641 -34.01 -36.46 -38.01
CA SER A 641 -34.54 -37.80 -38.36
C SER A 641 -33.46 -38.89 -38.37
N ILE A 642 -32.18 -38.52 -38.41
CA ILE A 642 -31.06 -39.46 -38.34
C ILE A 642 -30.73 -39.72 -36.86
N ALA A 643 -30.62 -41.00 -36.48
CA ALA A 643 -30.28 -41.38 -35.11
C ALA A 643 -28.90 -40.81 -34.70
N LEU A 644 -28.77 -40.35 -33.43
CA LEU A 644 -27.57 -39.67 -32.92
C LEU A 644 -26.26 -40.43 -33.22
N ALA A 645 -26.27 -41.75 -33.07
CA ALA A 645 -25.11 -42.60 -33.34
C ALA A 645 -24.65 -42.59 -34.82
N ASN A 646 -25.48 -42.13 -35.75
CA ASN A 646 -25.16 -42.00 -37.17
C ASN A 646 -25.01 -40.54 -37.61
N GLN A 647 -25.04 -39.59 -36.68
CA GLN A 647 -24.89 -38.16 -36.95
C GLN A 647 -23.41 -37.78 -37.06
N THR A 648 -23.15 -36.75 -37.85
CA THR A 648 -21.83 -36.13 -37.98
C THR A 648 -22.00 -34.63 -38.05
N ILE A 649 -21.17 -33.90 -37.31
CA ILE A 649 -21.13 -32.43 -37.37
C ILE A 649 -19.96 -31.97 -38.24
N PHE A 650 -20.10 -30.80 -38.84
CA PHE A 650 -19.14 -30.24 -39.80
C PHE A 650 -18.82 -28.78 -39.46
N TRP A 651 -17.61 -28.34 -39.79
CA TRP A 651 -17.16 -26.96 -39.67
C TRP A 651 -16.32 -26.53 -40.88
N GLY A 652 -16.16 -25.21 -41.03
CA GLY A 652 -15.45 -24.61 -42.16
C GLY A 652 -13.94 -24.84 -42.11
N ASP A 653 -13.31 -24.82 -43.29
CA ASP A 653 -11.85 -24.91 -43.43
C ASP A 653 -11.13 -23.64 -42.91
N ILE A 654 -9.83 -23.74 -42.64
CA ILE A 654 -9.01 -22.61 -42.19
C ILE A 654 -8.76 -21.66 -43.39
N PRO A 655 -9.17 -20.38 -43.32
CA PRO A 655 -8.86 -19.41 -44.37
C PRO A 655 -7.34 -19.30 -44.60
N ASN A 656 -6.92 -19.18 -45.87
CA ASN A 656 -5.49 -19.08 -46.24
C ASN A 656 -4.72 -18.00 -45.47
N GLU A 657 -5.39 -16.89 -45.14
CA GLU A 657 -4.82 -15.79 -44.37
C GLU A 657 -4.48 -16.18 -42.92
N LEU A 658 -5.29 -17.03 -42.31
CA LEU A 658 -5.06 -17.56 -40.95
C LEU A 658 -4.03 -18.68 -40.99
N PHE A 659 -4.06 -19.53 -42.01
CA PHE A 659 -3.03 -20.54 -42.20
C PHE A 659 -1.63 -19.91 -42.30
N ALA A 660 -1.50 -18.79 -43.03
CA ALA A 660 -0.24 -18.03 -43.11
C ALA A 660 0.20 -17.40 -41.77
N GLN A 661 -0.72 -17.23 -40.82
CA GLN A 661 -0.44 -16.75 -39.45
C GLN A 661 -0.08 -17.87 -38.47
N GLY A 662 -0.06 -19.14 -38.92
CA GLY A 662 0.33 -20.30 -38.12
C GLY A 662 -0.83 -21.13 -37.56
N TRP A 663 -2.08 -20.82 -37.92
CA TRP A 663 -3.24 -21.63 -37.56
C TRP A 663 -3.29 -22.91 -38.41
N ASP A 664 -3.24 -24.07 -37.77
CA ASP A 664 -2.99 -25.35 -38.46
C ASP A 664 -3.98 -26.47 -38.14
N GLY A 665 -4.92 -26.25 -37.22
CA GLY A 665 -5.95 -27.25 -36.88
C GLY A 665 -7.12 -26.71 -36.08
N PHE A 666 -7.88 -27.65 -35.51
CA PHE A 666 -9.11 -27.41 -34.74
C PHE A 666 -9.08 -28.19 -33.43
N SER A 667 -9.74 -27.64 -32.42
CA SER A 667 -10.05 -28.30 -31.15
C SER A 667 -11.56 -28.25 -30.90
N LEU A 668 -12.17 -29.39 -30.59
CA LEU A 668 -13.60 -29.52 -30.32
C LEU A 668 -13.83 -29.96 -28.86
N LEU A 669 -14.52 -29.12 -28.10
CA LEU A 669 -15.11 -29.49 -26.82
C LEU A 669 -16.53 -30.02 -27.05
N ILE A 670 -16.84 -31.16 -26.43
CA ILE A 670 -18.21 -31.67 -26.27
C ILE A 670 -18.44 -31.87 -24.78
N ASP A 671 -19.47 -31.22 -24.24
CA ASP A 671 -19.83 -31.27 -22.82
C ASP A 671 -18.67 -30.85 -21.90
N ASP A 672 -17.97 -29.77 -22.29
CA ASP A 672 -16.77 -29.24 -21.63
C ASP A 672 -15.56 -30.22 -21.59
N VAL A 673 -15.56 -31.25 -22.44
CA VAL A 673 -14.46 -32.20 -22.61
C VAL A 673 -13.90 -32.10 -24.02
N GLU A 674 -12.58 -31.95 -24.16
CA GLU A 674 -11.92 -32.02 -25.46
C GLU A 674 -12.07 -33.43 -26.04
N ARG A 675 -12.79 -33.55 -27.16
CA ARG A 675 -13.01 -34.84 -27.83
C ARG A 675 -12.17 -35.00 -29.08
N TYR A 676 -11.66 -33.91 -29.60
CA TYR A 676 -10.92 -33.92 -30.85
C TYR A 676 -9.96 -32.74 -30.94
N ALA A 677 -8.74 -33.02 -31.41
CA ALA A 677 -7.72 -32.06 -31.78
C ALA A 677 -7.05 -32.51 -33.09
N GLY A 678 -7.05 -31.66 -34.12
CA GLY A 678 -6.41 -31.94 -35.42
C GLY A 678 -7.08 -31.24 -36.61
N ASN A 679 -6.83 -31.73 -37.83
CA ASN A 679 -7.13 -31.01 -39.09
C ASN A 679 -8.43 -31.42 -39.82
N ALA A 680 -9.12 -32.45 -39.36
CA ALA A 680 -10.44 -32.83 -39.88
C ALA A 680 -11.47 -31.70 -39.73
N LEU A 681 -12.42 -31.69 -40.67
CA LEU A 681 -13.52 -30.72 -40.75
C LEU A 681 -14.86 -31.30 -40.26
N ASN A 682 -14.81 -32.47 -39.63
CA ASN A 682 -15.98 -33.18 -39.16
C ASN A 682 -15.71 -34.02 -37.91
N TYR A 683 -16.78 -34.37 -37.21
CA TYR A 683 -16.73 -35.26 -36.05
C TYR A 683 -17.99 -36.12 -35.97
N SER A 684 -17.81 -37.42 -35.78
CA SER A 684 -18.91 -38.39 -35.62
C SER A 684 -19.47 -38.32 -34.20
N LEU A 685 -20.79 -38.24 -34.07
CA LEU A 685 -21.46 -38.21 -32.76
C LEU A 685 -21.68 -39.61 -32.16
N VAL A 686 -21.03 -40.64 -32.73
CA VAL A 686 -20.95 -41.99 -32.14
C VAL A 686 -20.45 -41.89 -30.70
N GLY A 687 -21.18 -42.51 -29.78
CA GLY A 687 -20.80 -42.62 -28.37
C GLY A 687 -21.37 -41.52 -27.47
N LEU A 688 -22.05 -40.51 -28.02
CA LEU A 688 -22.85 -39.58 -27.22
C LEU A 688 -24.13 -40.26 -26.72
N GLU A 689 -24.50 -39.96 -25.48
CA GLU A 689 -25.65 -40.57 -24.81
C GLU A 689 -26.96 -39.95 -25.30
N ALA A 690 -27.78 -40.75 -26.00
CA ALA A 690 -29.09 -40.30 -26.44
C ALA A 690 -29.98 -39.98 -25.23
N GLY A 691 -30.73 -38.87 -25.32
CA GLY A 691 -31.61 -38.41 -24.24
C GLY A 691 -31.02 -37.31 -23.37
N LEU A 692 -29.74 -36.96 -23.54
CA LEU A 692 -29.09 -35.83 -22.90
C LEU A 692 -28.89 -34.66 -23.87
N PRO A 693 -28.88 -33.41 -23.38
CA PRO A 693 -28.39 -32.28 -24.15
C PRO A 693 -26.87 -32.36 -24.31
N HIS A 694 -26.35 -32.00 -25.48
CA HIS A 694 -24.91 -31.92 -25.74
C HIS A 694 -24.50 -30.49 -26.13
N PHE A 695 -23.37 -30.04 -25.58
CA PHE A 695 -22.84 -28.69 -25.80
C PHE A 695 -21.54 -28.75 -26.59
N PHE A 696 -21.46 -28.04 -27.72
CA PHE A 696 -20.32 -28.08 -28.64
C PHE A 696 -19.63 -26.72 -28.72
N ARG A 697 -18.31 -26.70 -28.59
CA ARG A 697 -17.49 -25.49 -28.76
C ARG A 697 -16.27 -25.81 -29.59
N LEU A 698 -15.93 -24.91 -30.51
CA LEU A 698 -14.85 -25.10 -31.46
C LEU A 698 -13.82 -23.99 -31.31
N ALA A 699 -12.54 -24.32 -31.47
CA ALA A 699 -11.43 -23.37 -31.50
C ALA A 699 -10.48 -23.72 -32.64
N TYR A 700 -9.76 -22.73 -33.17
CA TYR A 700 -8.58 -23.01 -33.97
C TYR A 700 -7.40 -23.40 -33.05
N THR A 701 -6.47 -24.18 -33.59
CA THR A 701 -5.21 -24.53 -32.93
C THR A 701 -4.03 -23.93 -33.69
N SER A 702 -2.97 -23.61 -32.96
CA SER A 702 -1.65 -23.32 -33.49
C SER A 702 -0.66 -24.29 -32.85
N GLY A 703 -0.22 -25.30 -33.61
CA GLY A 703 0.50 -26.44 -33.06
C GLY A 703 -0.39 -27.26 -32.13
N ASN A 704 0.05 -27.49 -30.90
CA ASN A 704 -0.69 -28.30 -29.92
C ASN A 704 -1.57 -27.48 -28.96
N SER A 705 -1.80 -26.19 -29.24
CA SER A 705 -2.52 -25.31 -28.33
C SER A 705 -3.79 -24.76 -28.98
N ALA A 706 -4.93 -25.03 -28.34
CA ALA A 706 -6.20 -24.41 -28.68
C ALA A 706 -6.23 -22.94 -28.24
N SER A 707 -6.87 -22.09 -29.05
CA SER A 707 -7.09 -20.68 -28.70
C SER A 707 -8.51 -20.44 -28.21
N ASP A 708 -9.11 -19.29 -28.50
CA ASP A 708 -10.45 -18.98 -27.97
C ASP A 708 -11.49 -19.92 -28.58
N PHE A 709 -12.35 -20.42 -27.72
CA PHE A 709 -13.46 -21.28 -28.11
C PHE A 709 -14.71 -20.45 -28.40
N THR A 710 -15.49 -20.86 -29.38
CA THR A 710 -16.80 -20.27 -29.66
C THR A 710 -17.73 -20.34 -28.44
N MET A 711 -18.78 -19.52 -28.44
CA MET A 711 -19.98 -19.77 -27.65
C MET A 711 -20.55 -21.18 -27.96
N PRO A 712 -21.26 -21.81 -27.02
CA PRO A 712 -21.73 -23.18 -27.17
C PRO A 712 -22.87 -23.30 -28.18
N ALA A 713 -22.73 -24.21 -29.14
CA ALA A 713 -23.86 -24.77 -29.88
C ALA A 713 -24.52 -25.85 -29.02
N ILE A 714 -25.83 -26.03 -29.13
CA ILE A 714 -26.59 -26.93 -28.26
C ILE A 714 -27.39 -27.92 -29.09
N LEU A 715 -27.20 -29.21 -28.85
CA LEU A 715 -28.09 -30.26 -29.33
C LEU A 715 -28.98 -30.73 -28.19
N TRP A 716 -30.29 -30.46 -28.29
CA TRP A 716 -31.26 -30.92 -27.28
C TRP A 716 -31.69 -32.37 -27.53
N PRO A 717 -32.15 -33.10 -26.48
CA PRO A 717 -32.64 -34.47 -26.60
C PRO A 717 -33.76 -34.68 -27.63
N ASN A 718 -34.55 -33.63 -27.89
CA ASN A 718 -35.63 -33.62 -28.88
C ASN A 718 -35.13 -33.48 -30.33
N GLY A 719 -33.82 -33.41 -30.55
CA GLY A 719 -33.21 -33.25 -31.88
C GLY A 719 -33.07 -31.79 -32.34
N THR A 720 -33.43 -30.82 -31.50
CA THR A 720 -33.26 -29.40 -31.84
C THR A 720 -31.80 -28.97 -31.71
N TRP A 721 -31.23 -28.44 -32.80
CA TRP A 721 -29.93 -27.78 -32.81
C TRP A 721 -30.10 -26.26 -32.62
N VAL A 722 -29.36 -25.69 -31.67
CA VAL A 722 -29.27 -24.25 -31.42
C VAL A 722 -27.88 -23.78 -31.83
N ASP A 723 -27.85 -22.81 -32.73
CA ASP A 723 -26.61 -22.23 -33.25
C ASP A 723 -25.85 -21.46 -32.15
N PRO A 724 -24.51 -21.48 -32.17
CA PRO A 724 -23.73 -20.74 -31.21
C PRO A 724 -23.95 -19.23 -31.39
N LEU A 725 -23.97 -18.49 -30.28
CA LEU A 725 -23.96 -17.03 -30.34
C LEU A 725 -22.64 -16.53 -30.98
N PRO A 726 -22.64 -15.34 -31.62
CA PRO A 726 -21.42 -14.77 -32.15
C PRO A 726 -20.40 -14.47 -31.05
N GLY A 727 -19.11 -14.71 -31.33
CA GLY A 727 -18.00 -14.34 -30.45
C GLY A 727 -17.47 -15.47 -29.56
N ALA A 728 -16.50 -15.10 -28.73
CA ALA A 728 -15.95 -15.93 -27.66
C ALA A 728 -16.56 -15.47 -26.31
N PRO A 729 -16.58 -16.36 -25.30
CA PRO A 729 -17.01 -16.02 -23.93
C PRO A 729 -16.23 -14.89 -23.29
#